data_AF-A0A3R7F091-F1
#
_entry.id   AF-A0A3R7F091-F1
#
_cell.length_a   1.000
_cell.length_b   1.000
_cell.length_c   1.000
_cell.angle_alpha   90.00
_cell.angle_beta   90.00
_cell.angle_gamma   90.00
#
_symmetry.space_group_name_H-M   'P 1'
#
loop_
_entity.id
_entity.type
_entity.pdbx_description
1 polymer ?
#
loop_
_entity_poly.entity_id
_entity_poly.type
_entity_poly.pdbx_seq_one_letter_code
_entity_poly.pdbx_strand_id
1 'polypeptide(L)'
;MEDVKPFWIVNAISCKATPEVIEEIKKRPDVAKVELDRKVYLLDAGNRDEKEQRFFKTFNSSQTIEWIHPGEEEETAWGVDWIEAPQVWANGIDGSGINVSVVDTGIDANHPDLQGKVIAWKDFVNNKTVPYDDHGHGTHCAGTIAGTGAGGIKTGVAPGADLFGVKVFNSEGYGNVSDVIEGFQWSVEHGADVISFSGGMLPFEWEWDSVSVNASCTNTHFIQVNDSYDGVMDSFKPAFICAYVESPGLQNLSISLVAPNGTEVQGNYMEWLVPQDIYGDHVWLYKYSENNPLPSGNWSLNVTSLKTTPNHLWYSGADNNLNNTLSHNFNLSGVSNATLNFWTMYEIEHGYDNGYVEISEDGETNWIELARYTGYSGPHTESIDLSKYAGENVTIRFRYETDYSVVDPGWFIDNIEIPEIGFYDDVENGTGNWGSDGWTIVQEMIPYHYELLVAYPDDGTSAEAQAVNNIANLGVVPVIAAGNDGDLGLRTISSPGSASDAITVGATDWEMDYIAWFSSRGPVGYGETGMIKPDVVAPGVDVVSTWYGGGYASMSGTSMATPHVSGVVALMLQANSSLSPAEVKQILKKSSFDLGKAGEDNTYGAGRVDAYTAVSNVTRLKTVQLYAGCAKWSYLLGQPVTITAISWNDTAVSGTDVRFVVDDYDYEEVLNTTNTTDDMGLATASFAPVTEGGYDITISDEFGNVVHDWIWVYQPPSEPEEIPFYTPYQSYVAMPNTTVQMKYTLVTPDFRPYNEDVNLCIGDYWDPWDLVVNVSLTPVNGTIAYGLNLSEYSFDDDGYWWGDIYIRNGAESIYAGYLDIDPEGYTSELYPWYVRASPGDTITYLFQKYNSINNSPASDNEYTVNVYWLSEVEIRSLAETNFEFMNRLMSGERMTKEDETKLFDEIKDIGINYTSFNVTTTNGIATFDVSVPEDVYAGVVVVFEGKWYLASDILVDPTPWVHHEAAPSYREDVDLW
;
A
#
# COMPACT_ATOMS: atom_id res chain seq x y z
N MET A 1 -19.40 -8.77 -47.88
CA MET A 1 -18.71 -7.94 -46.88
C MET A 1 -19.31 -6.56 -46.98
N GLU A 2 -19.65 -5.98 -45.84
CA GLU A 2 -20.11 -4.60 -45.67
C GLU A 2 -19.22 -3.93 -44.62
N ASP A 3 -19.24 -2.59 -44.54
CA ASP A 3 -18.50 -1.81 -43.54
C ASP A 3 -17.00 -2.15 -43.47
N VAL A 4 -16.34 -2.31 -44.63
CA VAL A 4 -14.92 -2.68 -44.70
C VAL A 4 -14.03 -1.51 -44.28
N LYS A 5 -13.21 -1.72 -43.24
CA LYS A 5 -12.35 -0.71 -42.63
C LYS A 5 -10.92 -1.25 -42.49
N PRO A 6 -9.91 -0.62 -43.12
CA PRO A 6 -8.53 -1.09 -43.04
C PRO A 6 -7.79 -0.53 -41.83
N PHE A 7 -6.90 -1.34 -41.25
CA PHE A 7 -6.01 -0.98 -40.16
C PHE A 7 -4.56 -1.20 -40.58
N TRP A 8 -3.81 -0.13 -40.75
CA TRP A 8 -2.40 -0.22 -41.15
C TRP A 8 -1.51 -0.69 -39.99
N ILE A 9 -1.90 -0.38 -38.74
CA ILE A 9 -1.12 -0.71 -37.56
C ILE A 9 -1.04 -2.22 -37.32
N VAL A 10 -1.95 -3.02 -37.87
CA VAL A 10 -1.98 -4.50 -37.73
C VAL A 10 -2.15 -5.25 -39.05
N ASN A 11 -2.02 -4.57 -40.20
CA ASN A 11 -2.29 -5.12 -41.54
C ASN A 11 -3.59 -5.96 -41.58
N ALA A 12 -4.68 -5.39 -41.06
CA ALA A 12 -5.97 -6.05 -40.93
C ALA A 12 -7.07 -5.25 -41.62
N ILE A 13 -8.22 -5.90 -41.82
CA ILE A 13 -9.47 -5.24 -42.17
C ILE A 13 -10.55 -5.71 -41.19
N SER A 14 -11.38 -4.81 -40.67
CA SER A 14 -12.69 -5.21 -40.11
C SER A 14 -13.74 -5.13 -41.20
N CYS A 15 -14.72 -6.03 -41.14
CA CYS A 15 -15.89 -6.00 -42.01
C CYS A 15 -17.03 -6.83 -41.41
N LYS A 16 -18.26 -6.55 -41.83
CA LYS A 16 -19.41 -7.43 -41.57
C LYS A 16 -19.55 -8.45 -42.68
N ALA A 17 -19.66 -9.73 -42.33
CA ALA A 17 -19.77 -10.85 -43.26
C ALA A 17 -20.69 -11.95 -42.71
N THR A 18 -21.32 -12.74 -43.60
CA THR A 18 -22.07 -13.93 -43.18
C THR A 18 -21.12 -15.07 -42.82
N PRO A 19 -21.53 -16.07 -42.02
CA PRO A 19 -20.69 -17.22 -41.67
C PRO A 19 -20.10 -17.93 -42.90
N GLU A 20 -20.86 -18.08 -43.99
CA GLU A 20 -20.36 -18.70 -45.23
C GLU A 20 -19.25 -17.88 -45.88
N VAL A 21 -19.35 -16.55 -45.83
CA VAL A 21 -18.31 -15.66 -46.34
C VAL A 21 -17.06 -15.72 -45.47
N ILE A 22 -17.20 -15.78 -44.15
CA ILE A 22 -16.09 -15.94 -43.21
C ILE A 22 -15.31 -17.23 -43.50
N GLU A 23 -16.01 -18.34 -43.72
CA GLU A 23 -15.38 -19.62 -44.07
C GLU A 23 -14.65 -19.58 -45.42
N GLU A 24 -15.12 -18.79 -46.39
CA GLU A 24 -14.39 -18.56 -47.64
C GLU A 24 -13.19 -17.63 -47.46
N ILE A 25 -13.27 -16.62 -46.58
CA ILE A 25 -12.15 -15.72 -46.25
C ILE A 25 -11.01 -16.52 -45.59
N LYS A 26 -11.33 -17.39 -44.62
CA LYS A 26 -10.34 -18.24 -43.92
C LYS A 26 -9.53 -19.13 -44.85
N LYS A 27 -10.11 -19.54 -45.99
CA LYS A 27 -9.44 -20.41 -46.97
C LYS A 27 -8.43 -19.67 -47.85
N ARG A 28 -8.42 -18.33 -47.82
CA ARG A 28 -7.55 -17.56 -48.68
C ARG A 28 -6.10 -17.61 -48.16
N PRO A 29 -5.10 -17.83 -49.03
CA PRO A 29 -3.70 -17.97 -48.62
C PRO A 29 -3.06 -16.65 -48.14
N ASP A 30 -3.71 -15.50 -48.38
CA ASP A 30 -3.28 -14.17 -47.96
C ASP A 30 -3.92 -13.72 -46.63
N VAL A 31 -4.78 -14.54 -46.03
CA VAL A 31 -5.40 -14.28 -44.71
C VAL A 31 -4.68 -15.12 -43.67
N ALA A 32 -3.99 -14.45 -42.75
CA ALA A 32 -3.25 -15.13 -41.68
C ALA A 32 -4.20 -15.70 -40.60
N LYS A 33 -5.20 -14.91 -40.21
CA LYS A 33 -6.20 -15.25 -39.18
C LYS A 33 -7.48 -14.45 -39.40
N VAL A 34 -8.58 -14.91 -38.80
CA VAL A 34 -9.85 -14.18 -38.72
C VAL A 34 -10.28 -14.15 -37.27
N GLU A 35 -10.56 -12.96 -36.75
CA GLU A 35 -11.02 -12.75 -35.38
C GLU A 35 -12.38 -12.02 -35.40
N LEU A 36 -13.20 -12.23 -34.37
CA LEU A 36 -14.44 -11.48 -34.18
C LEU A 36 -14.14 -10.06 -33.70
N ASP A 37 -14.90 -9.12 -34.23
CA ASP A 37 -14.94 -7.75 -33.72
C ASP A 37 -15.81 -7.71 -32.45
N ARG A 38 -15.23 -8.20 -31.36
CA ARG A 38 -15.90 -8.37 -30.07
C ARG A 38 -16.04 -7.03 -29.34
N LYS A 39 -16.86 -7.03 -28.29
CA LYS A 39 -16.92 -5.90 -27.36
C LYS A 39 -15.70 -5.92 -26.45
N VAL A 40 -15.22 -4.74 -26.11
CA VAL A 40 -14.24 -4.44 -25.07
C VAL A 40 -14.92 -3.51 -24.08
N TYR A 41 -14.64 -3.67 -22.80
CA TYR A 41 -15.33 -3.00 -21.72
C TYR A 41 -14.35 -2.12 -20.94
N LEU A 42 -14.89 -1.12 -20.25
CA LEU A 42 -14.16 -0.40 -19.20
C LEU A 42 -13.77 -1.37 -18.08
N LEU A 43 -12.61 -1.14 -17.49
CA LEU A 43 -12.11 -1.94 -16.38
C LEU A 43 -12.25 -1.16 -15.06
N ASP A 44 -13.47 -0.75 -14.73
CA ASP A 44 -13.82 -0.30 -13.38
C ASP A 44 -14.43 -1.48 -12.58
N ALA A 45 -14.37 -1.43 -11.26
CA ALA A 45 -14.89 -2.50 -10.41
C ALA A 45 -16.43 -2.50 -10.31
N GLY A 46 -17.09 -1.43 -10.78
CA GLY A 46 -18.52 -1.16 -10.55
C GLY A 46 -19.46 -1.48 -11.72
N ASN A 47 -18.95 -1.60 -12.95
CA ASN A 47 -19.76 -1.72 -14.16
C ASN A 47 -19.97 -3.19 -14.60
N ARG A 48 -20.21 -4.09 -13.65
CA ARG A 48 -20.63 -5.47 -13.95
C ARG A 48 -22.10 -5.44 -14.36
N ASP A 49 -22.41 -5.38 -15.66
CA ASP A 49 -23.78 -5.59 -16.17
C ASP A 49 -24.24 -7.05 -15.98
N GLU A 50 -25.57 -7.28 -15.98
CA GLU A 50 -26.35 -8.51 -15.65
C GLU A 50 -25.85 -9.89 -16.12
N LYS A 51 -24.79 -10.00 -16.94
CA LYS A 51 -24.25 -11.25 -17.49
C LYS A 51 -23.23 -11.93 -16.57
N GLU A 52 -22.31 -11.20 -15.95
CA GLU A 52 -21.36 -11.74 -14.94
C GLU A 52 -21.93 -11.73 -13.52
N GLN A 53 -22.98 -10.93 -13.31
CA GLN A 53 -23.69 -10.81 -12.03
C GLN A 53 -24.33 -12.13 -11.55
N ARG A 54 -24.37 -13.20 -12.35
CA ARG A 54 -24.97 -14.49 -11.95
C ARG A 54 -23.98 -15.42 -11.25
N PHE A 55 -22.72 -15.50 -11.67
CA PHE A 55 -21.71 -16.35 -11.00
C PHE A 55 -21.38 -15.84 -9.58
N PHE A 56 -21.48 -14.53 -9.34
CA PHE A 56 -21.01 -13.89 -8.11
C PHE A 56 -21.91 -12.77 -7.59
N LYS A 57 -23.24 -12.95 -7.61
CA LYS A 57 -24.26 -11.92 -7.29
C LYS A 57 -24.07 -11.17 -5.95
N THR A 58 -23.14 -11.59 -5.12
CA THR A 58 -22.87 -11.10 -3.75
C THR A 58 -21.64 -10.23 -3.60
N PHE A 59 -20.77 -10.10 -4.61
CA PHE A 59 -19.80 -8.99 -4.66
C PHE A 59 -20.46 -7.75 -5.23
N ASN A 60 -21.58 -7.39 -4.60
CA ASN A 60 -22.09 -6.04 -4.69
C ASN A 60 -21.19 -5.18 -3.82
N SER A 61 -20.00 -4.82 -4.32
CA SER A 61 -19.53 -3.48 -4.02
C SER A 61 -20.42 -2.56 -4.84
N SER A 62 -21.59 -2.23 -4.30
CA SER A 62 -22.16 -0.93 -4.60
C SER A 62 -21.12 0.09 -4.15
N GLN A 63 -20.09 0.33 -4.96
CA GLN A 63 -19.26 1.51 -4.82
C GLN A 63 -20.19 2.63 -5.26
N THR A 64 -20.82 3.24 -4.28
CA THR A 64 -21.43 4.54 -4.44
C THR A 64 -20.37 5.44 -5.05
N ILE A 65 -20.67 6.06 -6.19
CA ILE A 65 -19.97 7.27 -6.61
C ILE A 65 -20.16 8.25 -5.45
N GLU A 66 -19.17 8.32 -4.56
CA GLU A 66 -19.15 9.33 -3.53
C GLU A 66 -18.74 10.62 -4.21
N TRP A 67 -19.73 11.49 -4.38
CA TRP A 67 -19.51 12.85 -4.82
C TRP A 67 -18.80 13.61 -3.71
N ILE A 68 -17.50 13.76 -3.85
CA ILE A 68 -16.71 14.58 -2.93
C ILE A 68 -16.92 16.05 -3.35
N HIS A 69 -17.45 16.86 -2.43
CA HIS A 69 -17.57 18.29 -2.63
C HIS A 69 -16.23 18.98 -2.33
N PRO A 70 -15.87 20.08 -3.01
CA PRO A 70 -14.60 20.77 -2.78
C PRO A 70 -14.45 21.27 -1.33
N GLY A 71 -13.33 20.97 -0.67
CA GLY A 71 -12.91 21.66 0.56
C GLY A 71 -12.66 20.84 1.84
N GLU A 72 -12.52 19.50 1.78
CA GLU A 72 -12.10 18.70 2.94
C GLU A 72 -10.76 17.99 2.64
N GLU A 73 -9.75 18.43 3.39
CA GLU A 73 -8.39 17.88 3.66
C GLU A 73 -7.71 16.98 2.60
N GLU A 74 -6.81 17.62 1.82
CA GLU A 74 -5.64 17.16 1.05
C GLU A 74 -5.62 17.76 -0.38
N GLU A 75 -4.57 18.54 -0.71
CA GLU A 75 -4.41 19.22 -2.02
C GLU A 75 -4.03 18.25 -3.17
N THR A 76 -3.46 17.09 -2.84
CA THR A 76 -3.10 16.02 -3.78
C THR A 76 -3.96 14.77 -3.50
N ALA A 77 -4.14 13.90 -4.49
CA ALA A 77 -4.82 12.62 -4.28
C ALA A 77 -3.81 11.62 -3.68
N TRP A 78 -4.24 10.83 -2.67
CA TRP A 78 -3.37 9.86 -1.99
C TRP A 78 -2.54 9.02 -2.97
N GLY A 79 -3.14 8.51 -4.05
CA GLY A 79 -2.46 7.66 -5.03
C GLY A 79 -1.36 8.37 -5.83
N VAL A 80 -1.43 9.70 -5.93
CA VAL A 80 -0.39 10.53 -6.57
C VAL A 80 0.77 10.78 -5.60
N ASP A 81 0.47 11.02 -4.33
CA ASP A 81 1.48 11.14 -3.28
C ASP A 81 2.19 9.81 -3.02
N TRP A 82 1.43 8.72 -2.97
CA TRP A 82 1.89 7.35 -2.68
C TRP A 82 2.92 6.81 -3.68
N ILE A 83 2.96 7.38 -4.88
CA ILE A 83 3.95 7.04 -5.91
C ILE A 83 5.04 8.10 -6.06
N GLU A 84 5.17 9.04 -5.11
CA GLU A 84 6.22 10.06 -5.04
C GLU A 84 6.24 11.06 -6.21
N ALA A 85 5.10 11.28 -6.87
CA ALA A 85 5.01 12.25 -7.96
C ALA A 85 5.32 13.71 -7.54
N PRO A 86 4.89 14.20 -6.35
CA PRO A 86 5.22 15.56 -5.90
C PRO A 86 6.71 15.85 -5.82
N GLN A 87 7.52 14.86 -5.44
CA GLN A 87 8.98 15.01 -5.36
C GLN A 87 9.61 15.25 -6.74
N VAL A 88 9.01 14.71 -7.80
CA VAL A 88 9.43 14.95 -9.18
C VAL A 88 9.09 16.38 -9.62
N TRP A 89 7.91 16.88 -9.25
CA TRP A 89 7.49 18.26 -9.56
C TRP A 89 8.37 19.30 -8.89
N ALA A 90 8.85 19.04 -7.67
CA ALA A 90 9.81 19.89 -6.97
C ALA A 90 11.12 20.08 -7.77
N ASN A 91 11.42 19.19 -8.72
CA ASN A 91 12.55 19.28 -9.63
C ASN A 91 12.22 19.97 -10.97
N GLY A 92 11.02 20.56 -11.10
CA GLY A 92 10.56 21.25 -12.31
C GLY A 92 10.16 20.30 -13.45
N ILE A 93 9.88 19.03 -13.13
CA ILE A 93 9.42 18.00 -14.07
C ILE A 93 7.99 17.66 -13.71
N ASP A 94 7.03 18.05 -14.55
CA ASP A 94 5.59 17.95 -14.35
C ASP A 94 4.85 17.28 -15.54
N GLY A 95 5.58 16.79 -16.54
CA GLY A 95 5.08 16.21 -17.78
C GLY A 95 4.93 17.21 -18.93
N SER A 96 5.33 18.47 -18.75
CA SER A 96 5.19 19.51 -19.78
C SER A 96 5.81 19.10 -21.12
N GLY A 97 5.04 19.26 -22.20
CA GLY A 97 5.47 18.99 -23.57
C GLY A 97 5.33 17.53 -24.01
N ILE A 98 4.75 16.66 -23.18
CA ILE A 98 4.45 15.27 -23.51
C ILE A 98 2.96 15.12 -23.82
N ASN A 99 2.66 14.44 -24.93
CA ASN A 99 1.31 14.17 -25.40
C ASN A 99 0.83 12.80 -24.91
N VAL A 100 -0.14 12.78 -24.00
CA VAL A 100 -0.76 11.54 -23.50
C VAL A 100 -2.14 11.35 -24.13
N SER A 101 -2.30 10.28 -24.89
CA SER A 101 -3.58 9.92 -25.49
C SER A 101 -4.40 9.04 -24.56
N VAL A 102 -5.56 9.55 -24.13
CA VAL A 102 -6.54 8.82 -23.34
C VAL A 102 -7.56 8.21 -24.30
N VAL A 103 -7.45 6.90 -24.50
CA VAL A 103 -8.33 6.12 -25.40
C VAL A 103 -9.44 5.50 -24.55
N ASP A 104 -10.59 6.16 -24.45
CA ASP A 104 -11.59 5.86 -23.40
C ASP A 104 -13.03 6.31 -23.78
N THR A 105 -13.89 6.69 -22.82
CA THR A 105 -15.26 7.22 -23.03
C THR A 105 -15.29 8.68 -23.46
N GLY A 106 -14.15 9.36 -23.50
CA GLY A 106 -14.05 10.79 -23.80
C GLY A 106 -13.50 11.59 -22.63
N ILE A 107 -13.48 12.92 -22.74
CA ILE A 107 -12.95 13.83 -21.72
C ILE A 107 -13.84 15.06 -21.63
N ASP A 108 -14.31 15.42 -20.43
CA ASP A 108 -14.91 16.73 -20.17
C ASP A 108 -13.83 17.83 -20.12
N ALA A 109 -13.50 18.39 -21.28
CA ALA A 109 -12.51 19.45 -21.40
C ALA A 109 -12.91 20.79 -20.74
N ASN A 110 -14.15 20.93 -20.25
CA ASN A 110 -14.57 22.13 -19.51
C ASN A 110 -14.35 22.01 -18.00
N HIS A 111 -14.00 20.82 -17.51
CA HIS A 111 -13.64 20.61 -16.10
C HIS A 111 -12.51 21.57 -15.71
N PRO A 112 -12.60 22.33 -14.59
CA PRO A 112 -11.59 23.31 -14.19
C PRO A 112 -10.14 22.79 -14.27
N ASP A 113 -9.90 21.57 -13.78
CA ASP A 113 -8.58 20.91 -13.78
C ASP A 113 -8.10 20.40 -15.14
N LEU A 114 -8.96 20.36 -16.15
CA LEU A 114 -8.64 19.90 -17.51
C LEU A 114 -8.78 21.02 -18.56
N GLN A 115 -9.10 22.23 -18.13
CA GLN A 115 -9.26 23.37 -19.04
C GLN A 115 -7.96 23.66 -19.77
N GLY A 116 -8.02 23.62 -21.10
CA GLY A 116 -6.88 23.86 -21.97
C GLY A 116 -5.93 22.66 -22.12
N LYS A 117 -6.20 21.52 -21.47
CA LYS A 117 -5.38 20.31 -21.55
C LYS A 117 -5.65 19.44 -22.76
N VAL A 118 -6.89 19.41 -23.24
CA VAL A 118 -7.27 18.58 -24.41
C VAL A 118 -6.88 19.31 -25.70
N ILE A 119 -5.73 18.95 -26.27
CA ILE A 119 -5.18 19.61 -27.48
C ILE A 119 -5.52 18.87 -28.79
N ALA A 120 -5.95 17.61 -28.71
CA ALA A 120 -6.44 16.83 -29.84
C ALA A 120 -7.67 15.99 -29.42
N TRP A 121 -8.61 15.81 -30.35
CA TRP A 121 -9.88 15.12 -30.08
C TRP A 121 -10.36 14.29 -31.25
N LYS A 122 -10.82 13.07 -30.96
CA LYS A 122 -11.48 12.20 -31.91
C LYS A 122 -12.56 11.36 -31.23
N ASP A 123 -13.72 11.30 -31.86
CA ASP A 123 -14.86 10.49 -31.44
C ASP A 123 -15.18 9.45 -32.51
N PHE A 124 -14.94 8.18 -32.20
CA PHE A 124 -15.26 7.04 -33.06
C PHE A 124 -16.66 6.47 -32.83
N VAL A 125 -17.36 6.93 -31.77
CA VAL A 125 -18.69 6.44 -31.39
C VAL A 125 -19.79 7.30 -32.03
N ASN A 126 -19.76 8.61 -31.77
CA ASN A 126 -20.81 9.54 -32.19
C ASN A 126 -20.33 10.59 -33.21
N ASN A 127 -19.05 10.54 -33.62
CA ASN A 127 -18.43 11.47 -34.57
C ASN A 127 -18.58 12.96 -34.19
N LYS A 128 -18.65 13.31 -32.90
CA LYS A 128 -18.66 14.71 -32.49
C LYS A 128 -17.26 15.32 -32.60
N THR A 129 -17.22 16.60 -32.97
CA THR A 129 -15.95 17.35 -33.18
C THR A 129 -15.51 18.16 -31.97
N VAL A 130 -16.29 18.16 -30.89
CA VAL A 130 -15.99 18.88 -29.64
C VAL A 130 -15.82 17.84 -28.54
N PRO A 131 -14.79 17.95 -27.67
CA PRO A 131 -14.62 17.05 -26.53
C PRO A 131 -15.83 17.01 -25.61
N TYR A 132 -16.15 15.82 -25.14
CA TYR A 132 -17.17 15.54 -24.14
C TYR A 132 -16.92 14.15 -23.57
N ASP A 133 -17.55 13.88 -22.44
CA ASP A 133 -17.66 12.55 -21.86
C ASP A 133 -19.13 12.36 -21.43
N ASP A 134 -19.71 11.24 -21.82
CA ASP A 134 -21.10 10.86 -21.50
C ASP A 134 -21.19 9.62 -20.60
N HIS A 135 -20.05 9.23 -20.01
CA HIS A 135 -19.95 8.19 -18.98
C HIS A 135 -19.23 8.69 -17.73
N GLY A 136 -18.07 9.33 -17.89
CA GLY A 136 -17.25 9.89 -16.81
C GLY A 136 -15.90 9.21 -16.59
N HIS A 137 -15.74 7.98 -17.06
CA HIS A 137 -14.56 7.16 -16.83
C HIS A 137 -13.31 7.76 -17.47
N GLY A 138 -13.40 8.17 -18.74
CA GLY A 138 -12.29 8.80 -19.43
C GLY A 138 -11.91 10.17 -18.83
N THR A 139 -12.88 10.92 -18.31
CA THR A 139 -12.59 12.15 -17.54
C THR A 139 -11.84 11.83 -16.25
N HIS A 140 -12.20 10.76 -15.54
CA HIS A 140 -11.50 10.31 -14.34
C HIS A 140 -10.05 9.92 -14.64
N CYS A 141 -9.82 9.09 -15.65
CA CYS A 141 -8.47 8.73 -16.09
C CYS A 141 -7.66 9.95 -16.53
N ALA A 142 -8.27 10.88 -17.29
CA ALA A 142 -7.60 12.11 -17.72
C ALA A 142 -7.15 13.00 -16.54
N GLY A 143 -7.98 13.11 -15.50
CA GLY A 143 -7.64 13.83 -14.27
C GLY A 143 -6.48 13.20 -13.51
N THR A 144 -6.45 11.87 -13.41
CA THR A 144 -5.37 11.15 -12.72
C THR A 144 -4.03 11.34 -13.44
N ILE A 145 -4.05 11.45 -14.78
CA ILE A 145 -2.85 11.75 -15.57
C ILE A 145 -2.43 13.21 -15.40
N ALA A 146 -3.31 14.17 -15.71
CA ALA A 146 -2.90 15.55 -15.97
C ALA A 146 -3.82 16.62 -15.36
N GLY A 147 -4.64 16.27 -14.36
CA GLY A 147 -5.43 17.24 -13.61
C GLY A 147 -4.54 18.29 -12.96
N THR A 148 -4.84 19.57 -13.16
CA THR A 148 -3.96 20.65 -12.69
C THR A 148 -4.16 21.06 -11.23
N GLY A 149 -5.13 20.47 -10.52
CA GLY A 149 -5.52 20.91 -9.18
C GLY A 149 -6.28 22.24 -9.15
N ALA A 150 -6.63 22.84 -10.30
CA ALA A 150 -7.20 24.19 -10.37
C ALA A 150 -8.61 24.31 -9.79
N GLY A 151 -9.36 23.21 -9.73
CA GLY A 151 -10.64 23.08 -9.04
C GLY A 151 -10.49 22.85 -7.54
N GLY A 152 -9.24 22.77 -7.04
CA GLY A 152 -8.89 23.04 -5.65
C GLY A 152 -8.62 21.84 -4.74
N ILE A 153 -8.49 20.60 -5.23
CA ILE A 153 -8.28 19.45 -4.32
C ILE A 153 -7.53 18.22 -4.85
N LYS A 154 -7.33 17.98 -6.16
CA LYS A 154 -6.73 16.72 -6.65
C LYS A 154 -5.87 16.89 -7.91
N THR A 155 -4.56 17.11 -7.72
CA THR A 155 -3.57 17.18 -8.80
C THR A 155 -3.25 15.78 -9.36
N GLY A 156 -3.22 15.64 -10.68
CA GLY A 156 -2.81 14.40 -11.36
C GLY A 156 -1.29 14.21 -11.38
N VAL A 157 -0.82 13.03 -11.77
CA VAL A 157 0.61 12.64 -11.69
C VAL A 157 1.53 13.51 -12.56
N ALA A 158 1.08 13.92 -13.75
CA ALA A 158 1.80 14.74 -14.72
C ALA A 158 0.96 15.98 -15.09
N PRO A 159 0.79 16.94 -14.16
CA PRO A 159 -0.12 18.07 -14.32
C PRO A 159 0.29 19.04 -15.44
N GLY A 160 1.50 18.93 -15.98
CA GLY A 160 2.01 19.68 -17.13
C GLY A 160 1.70 19.04 -18.49
N ALA A 161 1.36 17.75 -18.55
CA ALA A 161 1.15 17.02 -19.80
C ALA A 161 -0.03 17.55 -20.63
N ASP A 162 0.03 17.34 -21.95
CA ASP A 162 -1.04 17.59 -22.91
C ASP A 162 -1.86 16.32 -23.13
N LEU A 163 -3.18 16.45 -23.32
CA LEU A 163 -4.09 15.31 -23.48
C LEU A 163 -4.67 15.22 -24.90
N PHE A 164 -4.69 14.00 -25.45
CA PHE A 164 -5.56 13.67 -26.59
C PHE A 164 -6.78 12.89 -26.08
N GLY A 165 -7.98 13.40 -26.33
CA GLY A 165 -9.21 12.67 -26.01
C GLY A 165 -9.65 11.82 -27.20
N VAL A 166 -9.61 10.49 -27.04
CA VAL A 166 -9.96 9.53 -28.10
C VAL A 166 -11.11 8.65 -27.61
N LYS A 167 -12.34 9.02 -27.97
CA LYS A 167 -13.54 8.30 -27.55
C LYS A 167 -13.76 7.05 -28.41
N VAL A 168 -13.60 5.88 -27.80
CA VAL A 168 -13.86 4.55 -28.38
C VAL A 168 -14.96 3.77 -27.64
N PHE A 169 -15.25 4.15 -26.38
CA PHE A 169 -16.33 3.57 -25.58
C PHE A 169 -17.58 4.44 -25.62
N ASN A 170 -18.75 3.80 -25.67
CA ASN A 170 -20.05 4.48 -25.65
C ASN A 170 -20.47 4.89 -24.22
N SER A 171 -21.67 5.44 -24.07
CA SER A 171 -22.21 5.87 -22.77
C SER A 171 -22.51 4.73 -21.78
N GLU A 172 -22.45 3.48 -22.24
CA GLU A 172 -22.62 2.26 -21.42
C GLU A 172 -21.26 1.63 -21.06
N GLY A 173 -20.13 2.25 -21.44
CA GLY A 173 -18.80 1.77 -21.07
C GLY A 173 -18.29 0.58 -21.90
N TYR A 174 -18.74 0.42 -23.14
CA TYR A 174 -18.14 -0.57 -24.06
C TYR A 174 -18.00 -0.06 -25.49
N GLY A 175 -17.16 -0.75 -26.26
CA GLY A 175 -16.80 -0.41 -27.64
C GLY A 175 -16.34 -1.67 -28.38
N ASN A 176 -16.18 -1.60 -29.70
CA ASN A 176 -15.66 -2.75 -30.45
C ASN A 176 -14.14 -2.67 -30.54
N VAL A 177 -13.48 -3.83 -30.66
CA VAL A 177 -12.04 -3.93 -30.89
C VAL A 177 -11.59 -3.09 -32.07
N SER A 178 -12.38 -3.09 -33.15
CA SER A 178 -12.06 -2.35 -34.37
C SER A 178 -12.15 -0.83 -34.20
N ASP A 179 -12.88 -0.34 -33.19
CA ASP A 179 -12.92 1.07 -32.82
C ASP A 179 -11.72 1.42 -31.92
N VAL A 180 -11.35 0.51 -31.00
CA VAL A 180 -10.14 0.63 -30.17
C VAL A 180 -8.87 0.67 -31.03
N ILE A 181 -8.72 -0.26 -31.98
CA ILE A 181 -7.58 -0.28 -32.92
C ILE A 181 -7.56 0.99 -33.78
N GLU A 182 -8.73 1.52 -34.18
CA GLU A 182 -8.79 2.81 -34.88
C GLU A 182 -8.34 3.98 -33.99
N GLY A 183 -8.71 3.95 -32.72
CA GLY A 183 -8.22 4.87 -31.70
C GLY A 183 -6.70 4.85 -31.59
N PHE A 184 -6.11 3.67 -31.44
CA PHE A 184 -4.66 3.51 -31.34
C PHE A 184 -3.90 4.05 -32.55
N GLN A 185 -4.32 3.68 -33.78
CA GLN A 185 -3.64 4.20 -34.97
C GLN A 185 -3.79 5.73 -35.09
N TRP A 186 -4.94 6.28 -34.71
CA TRP A 186 -5.17 7.72 -34.76
C TRP A 186 -4.25 8.45 -33.78
N SER A 187 -4.11 7.94 -32.56
CA SER A 187 -3.19 8.49 -31.56
C SER A 187 -1.74 8.53 -32.04
N VAL A 188 -1.27 7.43 -32.65
CA VAL A 188 0.08 7.36 -33.24
C VAL A 188 0.23 8.37 -34.40
N GLU A 189 -0.76 8.47 -35.29
CA GLU A 189 -0.73 9.42 -36.42
C GLU A 189 -0.69 10.89 -35.97
N HIS A 190 -1.21 11.20 -34.78
CA HIS A 190 -1.28 12.55 -34.24
C HIS A 190 -0.12 12.88 -33.29
N GLY A 191 0.85 11.98 -33.15
CA GLY A 191 2.06 12.23 -32.39
C GLY A 191 1.90 12.10 -30.87
N ALA A 192 1.09 11.12 -30.43
CA ALA A 192 1.06 10.74 -29.02
C ALA A 192 2.43 10.16 -28.62
N ASP A 193 2.91 10.52 -27.44
CA ASP A 193 4.11 9.94 -26.83
C ASP A 193 3.74 8.74 -25.95
N VAL A 194 2.56 8.81 -25.32
CA VAL A 194 1.98 7.78 -24.46
C VAL A 194 0.55 7.50 -24.90
N ILE A 195 0.17 6.21 -24.96
CA ILE A 195 -1.23 5.79 -25.10
C ILE A 195 -1.65 5.11 -23.80
N SER A 196 -2.62 5.70 -23.13
CA SER A 196 -3.25 5.17 -21.92
C SER A 196 -4.58 4.52 -22.30
N PHE A 197 -4.73 3.22 -22.01
CA PHE A 197 -5.93 2.46 -22.32
C PHE A 197 -6.41 1.66 -21.10
N SER A 198 -7.53 2.12 -20.54
CA SER A 198 -8.15 1.57 -19.33
C SER A 198 -9.37 0.71 -19.68
N GLY A 199 -9.18 -0.23 -20.62
CA GLY A 199 -10.21 -1.14 -21.06
C GLY A 199 -9.65 -2.52 -21.40
N GLY A 200 -10.52 -3.51 -21.46
CA GLY A 200 -10.13 -4.87 -21.79
C GLY A 200 -11.30 -5.85 -21.79
N MET A 201 -11.01 -7.11 -22.07
CA MET A 201 -11.94 -8.21 -21.85
C MET A 201 -11.21 -9.53 -21.62
N LEU A 202 -11.71 -10.33 -20.68
CA LEU A 202 -11.44 -11.76 -20.53
C LEU A 202 -12.68 -12.56 -20.98
N PRO A 203 -12.63 -13.27 -22.12
CA PRO A 203 -13.78 -14.04 -22.57
C PRO A 203 -14.08 -15.26 -21.68
N PHE A 204 -15.37 -15.48 -21.42
CA PHE A 204 -15.88 -16.65 -20.71
C PHE A 204 -16.94 -17.41 -21.53
N GLU A 205 -16.99 -18.72 -21.34
CA GLU A 205 -18.14 -19.57 -21.68
C GLU A 205 -18.67 -20.18 -20.38
N TRP A 206 -20.00 -20.28 -20.23
CA TRP A 206 -20.61 -20.79 -19.01
C TRP A 206 -21.78 -21.73 -19.27
N GLU A 207 -22.09 -22.56 -18.27
CA GLU A 207 -23.26 -23.43 -18.19
C GLU A 207 -23.75 -23.44 -16.74
N TRP A 208 -25.06 -23.26 -16.51
CA TRP A 208 -25.64 -23.24 -15.18
C TRP A 208 -27.07 -23.75 -15.19
N ASP A 209 -27.51 -24.31 -14.07
CA ASP A 209 -28.90 -24.68 -13.85
C ASP A 209 -29.18 -24.83 -12.34
N SER A 210 -30.45 -24.92 -11.97
CA SER A 210 -30.89 -25.28 -10.62
C SER A 210 -31.65 -26.60 -10.68
N VAL A 211 -31.09 -27.62 -10.04
CA VAL A 211 -31.56 -29.00 -10.17
C VAL A 211 -31.57 -29.69 -8.81
N SER A 212 -31.99 -30.96 -8.77
CA SER A 212 -31.95 -31.77 -7.56
C SER A 212 -31.45 -33.18 -7.87
N VAL A 213 -30.78 -33.81 -6.90
CA VAL A 213 -30.23 -35.17 -7.04
C VAL A 213 -30.90 -36.14 -6.08
N ASN A 214 -31.37 -37.26 -6.62
CA ASN A 214 -31.94 -38.37 -5.85
C ASN A 214 -30.88 -39.05 -4.97
N ALA A 215 -31.32 -39.64 -3.85
CA ALA A 215 -30.44 -40.44 -3.01
C ALA A 215 -29.73 -41.54 -3.82
N SER A 216 -28.42 -41.71 -3.59
CA SER A 216 -27.53 -42.65 -4.29
C SER A 216 -27.45 -42.48 -5.82
N CYS A 217 -27.93 -41.36 -6.36
CA CYS A 217 -27.78 -41.00 -7.77
C CYS A 217 -26.67 -39.96 -7.97
N THR A 218 -26.20 -39.89 -9.21
CA THR A 218 -25.26 -38.87 -9.70
C THR A 218 -25.95 -38.12 -10.84
N ASN A 219 -26.00 -36.81 -10.73
CA ASN A 219 -26.26 -35.94 -11.87
C ASN A 219 -24.92 -35.54 -12.49
N THR A 220 -24.85 -35.54 -13.81
CA THR A 220 -23.66 -35.15 -14.57
C THR A 220 -24.01 -33.98 -15.48
N HIS A 221 -23.36 -32.85 -15.25
CA HIS A 221 -23.51 -31.62 -16.04
C HIS A 221 -22.30 -31.43 -16.92
N PHE A 222 -22.50 -30.98 -18.15
CA PHE A 222 -21.42 -30.89 -19.14
C PHE A 222 -21.17 -29.45 -19.58
N ILE A 223 -19.90 -29.09 -19.74
CA ILE A 223 -19.49 -27.90 -20.47
C ILE A 223 -18.52 -28.29 -21.57
N GLN A 224 -18.80 -27.85 -22.79
CA GLN A 224 -17.95 -28.12 -23.95
C GLN A 224 -16.83 -27.09 -23.98
N VAL A 225 -15.58 -27.54 -23.77
CA VAL A 225 -14.39 -26.69 -23.90
C VAL A 225 -13.86 -26.79 -25.32
N ASN A 226 -13.69 -25.65 -25.98
CA ASN A 226 -13.16 -25.56 -27.34
C ASN A 226 -11.66 -25.22 -27.33
N ASP A 227 -10.95 -25.54 -28.42
CA ASP A 227 -9.53 -25.17 -28.59
C ASP A 227 -9.29 -23.66 -28.72
N SER A 228 -10.36 -22.88 -28.87
CA SER A 228 -10.36 -21.43 -29.01
C SER A 228 -11.73 -20.88 -28.66
N TYR A 229 -11.79 -19.66 -28.12
CA TYR A 229 -13.05 -18.97 -27.86
C TYR A 229 -13.91 -18.83 -29.14
N ASP A 230 -15.19 -19.18 -29.04
CA ASP A 230 -16.19 -19.18 -30.13
C ASP A 230 -15.75 -19.92 -31.42
N GLY A 231 -14.77 -20.84 -31.29
CA GLY A 231 -14.26 -21.67 -32.39
C GLY A 231 -13.50 -20.93 -33.50
N VAL A 232 -13.24 -19.62 -33.34
CA VAL A 232 -12.57 -18.79 -34.36
C VAL A 232 -11.44 -17.93 -33.83
N MET A 233 -11.30 -17.81 -32.50
CA MET A 233 -10.35 -16.90 -31.86
C MET A 233 -9.07 -17.62 -31.44
N ASP A 234 -8.20 -17.91 -32.40
CA ASP A 234 -7.02 -18.75 -32.16
C ASP A 234 -6.11 -18.26 -31.02
N SER A 235 -6.03 -16.95 -30.79
CA SER A 235 -5.24 -16.33 -29.72
C SER A 235 -5.85 -16.49 -28.32
N PHE A 236 -7.12 -16.88 -28.20
CA PHE A 236 -7.84 -17.00 -26.92
C PHE A 236 -8.04 -18.48 -26.59
N LYS A 237 -7.16 -19.03 -25.76
CA LYS A 237 -7.09 -20.46 -25.43
C LYS A 237 -7.73 -20.75 -24.07
N PRO A 238 -8.34 -21.94 -23.86
CA PRO A 238 -8.97 -22.26 -22.59
C PRO A 238 -7.89 -22.39 -21.50
N ALA A 239 -7.97 -21.57 -20.44
CA ALA A 239 -6.94 -21.51 -19.40
C ALA A 239 -7.31 -22.22 -18.12
N PHE A 240 -8.56 -22.02 -17.67
CA PHE A 240 -9.05 -22.59 -16.43
C PHE A 240 -10.56 -22.77 -16.50
N ILE A 241 -11.04 -23.65 -15.62
CA ILE A 241 -12.46 -23.91 -15.41
C ILE A 241 -12.76 -23.67 -13.92
N CYS A 242 -13.77 -22.86 -13.66
CA CYS A 242 -14.34 -22.67 -12.34
C CYS A 242 -15.64 -23.47 -12.25
N ALA A 243 -15.80 -24.21 -11.17
CA ALA A 243 -17.00 -24.95 -10.86
C ALA A 243 -17.53 -24.49 -9.50
N TYR A 244 -18.81 -24.18 -9.48
CA TYR A 244 -19.55 -23.70 -8.32
C TYR A 244 -20.76 -24.60 -8.09
N VAL A 245 -20.99 -24.99 -6.84
CA VAL A 245 -22.18 -25.71 -6.40
C VAL A 245 -22.65 -25.13 -5.08
N GLU A 246 -23.89 -24.67 -5.04
CA GLU A 246 -24.56 -24.19 -3.83
C GLU A 246 -25.68 -25.15 -3.45
N SER A 247 -25.71 -25.62 -2.20
CA SER A 247 -26.75 -26.52 -1.71
C SER A 247 -26.98 -26.40 -0.20
N PRO A 248 -28.24 -26.34 0.27
CA PRO A 248 -28.55 -26.46 1.69
C PRO A 248 -28.15 -27.82 2.29
N GLY A 249 -27.90 -28.83 1.44
CA GLY A 249 -27.47 -30.18 1.81
C GLY A 249 -26.08 -30.52 1.30
N LEU A 250 -25.19 -29.54 1.09
CA LEU A 250 -23.85 -29.73 0.52
C LEU A 250 -23.04 -30.83 1.22
N GLN A 251 -23.11 -30.93 2.54
CA GLN A 251 -22.48 -31.98 3.36
C GLN A 251 -22.94 -33.41 3.01
N ASN A 252 -24.07 -33.55 2.33
CA ASN A 252 -24.61 -34.82 1.83
C ASN A 252 -24.32 -35.03 0.34
N LEU A 253 -23.47 -34.21 -0.27
CA LEU A 253 -23.06 -34.31 -1.66
C LEU A 253 -21.58 -34.67 -1.77
N SER A 254 -21.25 -35.47 -2.77
CA SER A 254 -19.89 -35.65 -3.28
C SER A 254 -19.84 -35.03 -4.67
N ILE A 255 -18.97 -34.04 -4.82
CA ILE A 255 -18.86 -33.23 -6.03
C ILE A 255 -17.49 -33.47 -6.65
N SER A 256 -17.45 -33.71 -7.95
CA SER A 256 -16.19 -33.86 -8.67
C SER A 256 -16.22 -33.30 -10.09
N LEU A 257 -15.10 -32.73 -10.52
CA LEU A 257 -14.90 -32.24 -11.86
C LEU A 257 -14.07 -33.26 -12.66
N VAL A 258 -14.52 -33.60 -13.87
CA VAL A 258 -13.93 -34.66 -14.69
C VAL A 258 -13.56 -34.13 -16.06
N ALA A 259 -12.32 -34.38 -16.46
CA ALA A 259 -11.77 -33.99 -17.75
C ALA A 259 -12.32 -34.88 -18.90
N PRO A 260 -12.21 -34.45 -20.18
CA PRO A 260 -12.75 -35.18 -21.33
C PRO A 260 -12.22 -36.62 -21.50
N ASN A 261 -11.05 -36.93 -20.90
CA ASN A 261 -10.47 -38.27 -20.90
C ASN A 261 -11.05 -39.20 -19.81
N GLY A 262 -12.02 -38.72 -19.02
CA GLY A 262 -12.66 -39.45 -17.91
C GLY A 262 -11.90 -39.38 -16.58
N THR A 263 -10.84 -38.58 -16.48
CA THR A 263 -10.05 -38.43 -15.24
C THR A 263 -10.66 -37.35 -14.37
N GLU A 264 -10.91 -37.66 -13.09
CA GLU A 264 -11.27 -36.67 -12.08
C GLU A 264 -10.07 -35.77 -11.80
N VAL A 265 -10.26 -34.46 -11.94
CA VAL A 265 -9.19 -33.48 -11.78
C VAL A 265 -9.14 -32.91 -10.37
N GLN A 266 -7.93 -32.52 -9.96
CA GLN A 266 -7.70 -31.84 -8.69
C GLN A 266 -7.27 -30.39 -8.95
N GLY A 267 -7.96 -29.45 -8.35
CA GLY A 267 -7.85 -28.00 -8.43
C GLY A 267 -7.89 -27.38 -7.03
N ASN A 268 -7.95 -26.06 -6.98
CA ASN A 268 -7.86 -25.29 -5.75
C ASN A 268 -9.24 -24.84 -5.31
N TYR A 269 -9.53 -25.01 -4.02
CA TYR A 269 -10.69 -24.37 -3.40
C TYR A 269 -10.48 -22.85 -3.40
N MET A 270 -11.50 -22.11 -3.81
CA MET A 270 -11.47 -20.64 -3.81
C MET A 270 -12.17 -20.11 -2.55
N GLU A 271 -11.71 -20.53 -1.37
CA GLU A 271 -12.33 -20.18 -0.09
C GLU A 271 -12.29 -18.66 0.20
N TRP A 272 -11.28 -17.96 -0.35
CA TRP A 272 -11.18 -16.50 -0.28
C TRP A 272 -12.22 -15.76 -1.13
N LEU A 273 -12.80 -16.43 -2.12
CA LEU A 273 -13.74 -15.84 -3.06
C LEU A 273 -15.18 -15.87 -2.54
N VAL A 274 -15.49 -16.57 -1.45
CA VAL A 274 -16.83 -16.55 -0.85
C VAL A 274 -16.69 -16.44 0.67
N PRO A 275 -16.98 -15.28 1.26
CA PRO A 275 -16.96 -15.12 2.71
C PRO A 275 -17.93 -16.11 3.38
N GLN A 276 -17.44 -16.89 4.35
CA GLN A 276 -18.23 -17.92 5.05
C GLN A 276 -19.46 -17.34 5.76
N ASP A 277 -19.46 -16.06 6.12
CA ASP A 277 -20.56 -15.37 6.78
C ASP A 277 -21.75 -15.08 5.85
N ILE A 278 -21.55 -15.09 4.53
CA ILE A 278 -22.61 -14.82 3.55
C ILE A 278 -23.36 -16.10 3.17
N TYR A 279 -22.64 -17.21 2.94
CA TYR A 279 -23.23 -18.45 2.44
C TYR A 279 -23.08 -19.66 3.38
N GLY A 280 -22.33 -19.55 4.48
CA GLY A 280 -22.08 -20.66 5.41
C GLY A 280 -21.42 -21.87 4.74
N ASP A 281 -21.70 -23.07 5.26
CA ASP A 281 -21.17 -24.35 4.77
C ASP A 281 -21.90 -24.90 3.52
N HIS A 282 -22.61 -24.04 2.78
CA HIS A 282 -23.49 -24.45 1.67
C HIS A 282 -22.86 -24.34 0.29
N VAL A 283 -21.64 -23.80 0.17
CA VAL A 283 -20.96 -23.56 -1.11
C VAL A 283 -19.73 -24.46 -1.29
N TRP A 284 -19.66 -25.10 -2.45
CA TRP A 284 -18.46 -25.74 -2.98
C TRP A 284 -17.99 -24.96 -4.20
N LEU A 285 -16.80 -24.36 -4.11
CA LEU A 285 -16.25 -23.51 -5.17
C LEU A 285 -14.80 -23.92 -5.47
N TYR A 286 -14.55 -24.18 -6.74
CA TYR A 286 -13.37 -24.89 -7.18
C TYR A 286 -12.83 -24.36 -8.49
N LYS A 287 -11.52 -24.13 -8.57
CA LYS A 287 -10.84 -23.77 -9.82
C LYS A 287 -9.82 -24.81 -10.22
N TYR A 288 -9.91 -25.27 -11.46
CA TYR A 288 -8.93 -26.13 -12.09
C TYR A 288 -8.21 -25.42 -13.24
N SER A 289 -6.89 -25.55 -13.29
CA SER A 289 -6.03 -24.97 -14.32
C SER A 289 -4.79 -25.83 -14.53
N GLU A 290 -4.22 -25.80 -15.74
CA GLU A 290 -2.98 -26.50 -16.06
C GLU A 290 -1.88 -25.53 -16.52
N ASN A 291 -0.67 -26.05 -16.70
CA ASN A 291 0.44 -25.30 -17.29
C ASN A 291 0.23 -25.07 -18.79
N ASN A 292 -0.48 -25.97 -19.47
CA ASN A 292 -0.89 -25.88 -20.87
C ASN A 292 -2.37 -25.47 -20.97
N PRO A 293 -2.87 -25.11 -22.16
CA PRO A 293 -4.31 -24.92 -22.36
C PRO A 293 -5.08 -26.17 -21.95
N LEU A 294 -6.28 -25.98 -21.38
CA LEU A 294 -7.14 -27.08 -21.00
C LEU A 294 -7.46 -27.96 -22.23
N PRO A 295 -7.49 -29.29 -22.07
CA PRO A 295 -7.88 -30.18 -23.16
C PRO A 295 -9.31 -29.88 -23.63
N SER A 296 -9.47 -29.75 -24.94
CA SER A 296 -10.78 -29.63 -25.58
C SER A 296 -11.66 -30.86 -25.35
N GLY A 297 -12.96 -30.65 -25.31
CA GLY A 297 -13.96 -31.70 -25.20
C GLY A 297 -14.97 -31.42 -24.10
N ASN A 298 -15.87 -32.38 -23.88
CA ASN A 298 -16.87 -32.30 -22.82
C ASN A 298 -16.20 -32.54 -21.46
N TRP A 299 -16.10 -31.48 -20.68
CA TRP A 299 -15.84 -31.55 -19.25
C TRP A 299 -17.14 -31.84 -18.53
N SER A 300 -17.07 -32.51 -17.38
CA SER A 300 -18.28 -32.82 -16.62
C SER A 300 -18.14 -32.58 -15.12
N LEU A 301 -19.15 -31.93 -14.54
CA LEU A 301 -19.35 -31.80 -13.11
C LEU A 301 -20.31 -32.90 -12.65
N ASN A 302 -19.81 -33.80 -11.80
CA ASN A 302 -20.60 -34.85 -11.18
C ASN A 302 -21.02 -34.41 -9.79
N VAL A 303 -22.32 -34.39 -9.53
CA VAL A 303 -22.89 -34.14 -8.20
C VAL A 303 -23.61 -35.41 -7.76
N THR A 304 -23.05 -36.08 -6.76
CA THR A 304 -23.50 -37.39 -6.27
C THR A 304 -24.08 -37.26 -4.87
N SER A 305 -25.29 -37.78 -4.66
CA SER A 305 -25.87 -37.85 -3.31
C SER A 305 -25.16 -38.92 -2.47
N LEU A 306 -24.65 -38.54 -1.30
CA LEU A 306 -24.12 -39.45 -0.28
C LEU A 306 -25.21 -40.14 0.54
N LYS A 307 -26.48 -39.73 0.40
CA LYS A 307 -27.60 -40.42 1.03
C LYS A 307 -27.76 -41.83 0.42
N THR A 308 -27.70 -42.85 1.27
CA THR A 308 -27.70 -44.29 0.86
C THR A 308 -29.06 -44.95 0.90
N THR A 309 -30.04 -44.35 1.58
CA THR A 309 -31.43 -44.77 1.59
C THR A 309 -32.27 -43.73 0.85
N PRO A 310 -33.07 -44.11 -0.15
CA PRO A 310 -34.17 -43.28 -0.62
C PRO A 310 -35.02 -42.95 0.61
N ASN A 311 -35.05 -41.68 1.00
CA ASN A 311 -36.08 -41.16 1.88
C ASN A 311 -37.23 -40.74 0.95
N HIS A 312 -38.47 -40.99 1.30
CA HIS A 312 -39.66 -40.65 0.57
C HIS A 312 -40.37 -39.52 1.30
N LEU A 313 -41.00 -38.64 0.54
CA LEU A 313 -41.78 -37.55 1.09
C LEU A 313 -43.05 -37.35 0.28
N TRP A 314 -44.02 -36.70 0.90
CA TRP A 314 -45.22 -36.25 0.22
C TRP A 314 -44.92 -34.97 -0.56
N TYR A 315 -45.32 -34.95 -1.83
CA TYR A 315 -45.17 -33.83 -2.74
C TYR A 315 -46.52 -33.38 -3.30
N SER A 316 -46.78 -32.08 -3.22
CA SER A 316 -48.03 -31.47 -3.65
C SER A 316 -48.23 -31.39 -5.16
N GLY A 317 -47.17 -31.52 -5.97
CA GLY A 317 -47.19 -31.21 -7.40
C GLY A 317 -46.84 -29.74 -7.70
N ALA A 318 -46.48 -29.45 -8.96
CA ALA A 318 -46.17 -28.13 -9.49
C ALA A 318 -46.91 -27.91 -10.82
N ASP A 319 -47.99 -27.15 -10.78
CA ASP A 319 -48.77 -26.70 -11.95
C ASP A 319 -49.66 -25.53 -11.52
N ASN A 320 -50.26 -24.84 -12.49
CA ASN A 320 -51.25 -23.80 -12.25
C ASN A 320 -52.64 -24.43 -12.01
N ASN A 321 -53.48 -23.76 -11.22
CA ASN A 321 -54.85 -24.13 -10.89
C ASN A 321 -54.98 -25.48 -10.14
N LEU A 322 -53.98 -25.81 -9.32
CA LEU A 322 -54.00 -26.98 -8.44
C LEU A 322 -54.89 -26.73 -7.22
N ASN A 323 -55.47 -27.81 -6.70
CA ASN A 323 -56.16 -27.83 -5.39
C ASN A 323 -55.99 -29.23 -4.77
N ASN A 324 -54.75 -29.54 -4.43
CA ASN A 324 -54.34 -30.89 -4.03
C ASN A 324 -54.41 -31.02 -2.50
N THR A 325 -54.91 -32.15 -2.00
CA THR A 325 -55.12 -32.39 -0.57
C THR A 325 -54.49 -33.70 -0.10
N LEU A 326 -53.76 -33.64 1.01
CA LEU A 326 -53.24 -34.79 1.76
C LEU A 326 -53.88 -34.83 3.14
N SER A 327 -54.69 -35.84 3.48
CA SER A 327 -55.47 -35.90 4.72
C SER A 327 -55.35 -37.21 5.49
N HIS A 328 -55.48 -37.15 6.82
CA HIS A 328 -55.50 -38.32 7.69
C HIS A 328 -56.37 -38.10 8.94
N ASN A 329 -56.96 -39.18 9.46
CA ASN A 329 -57.82 -39.17 10.64
C ASN A 329 -57.02 -39.53 11.90
N PHE A 330 -57.10 -38.67 12.91
CA PHE A 330 -56.42 -38.82 14.19
C PHE A 330 -57.41 -38.98 15.34
N ASN A 331 -57.14 -39.94 16.23
CA ASN A 331 -57.92 -40.12 17.45
C ASN A 331 -57.21 -39.46 18.63
N LEU A 332 -57.67 -38.28 19.03
CA LEU A 332 -57.13 -37.52 20.16
C LEU A 332 -57.94 -37.74 21.45
N SER A 333 -58.88 -38.70 21.47
CA SER A 333 -59.80 -38.88 22.62
C SER A 333 -59.12 -39.34 23.91
N GLY A 334 -57.89 -39.86 23.82
CA GLY A 334 -57.13 -40.42 24.92
C GLY A 334 -56.15 -39.45 25.60
N VAL A 335 -56.02 -38.22 25.10
CA VAL A 335 -54.99 -37.26 25.53
C VAL A 335 -55.61 -35.93 25.95
N SER A 336 -54.90 -35.17 26.80
CA SER A 336 -55.34 -33.85 27.28
C SER A 336 -54.69 -32.68 26.53
N ASN A 337 -53.70 -32.98 25.71
CA ASN A 337 -52.95 -32.09 24.84
C ASN A 337 -52.45 -32.90 23.63
N ALA A 338 -52.17 -32.22 22.52
CA ALA A 338 -51.64 -32.84 21.32
C ALA A 338 -50.87 -31.80 20.51
N THR A 339 -49.78 -32.21 19.87
CA THR A 339 -48.98 -31.36 18.99
C THR A 339 -48.76 -32.08 17.67
N LEU A 340 -49.01 -31.41 16.54
CA LEU A 340 -48.63 -31.91 15.23
C LEU A 340 -47.23 -31.41 14.91
N ASN A 341 -46.28 -32.32 14.74
CA ASN A 341 -44.98 -32.00 14.16
C ASN A 341 -44.88 -32.62 12.76
N PHE A 342 -44.25 -31.92 11.84
CA PHE A 342 -43.92 -32.45 10.51
C PHE A 342 -42.70 -31.73 9.96
N TRP A 343 -41.87 -32.45 9.21
CA TRP A 343 -40.84 -31.84 8.40
C TRP A 343 -41.46 -31.25 7.14
N THR A 344 -40.96 -30.09 6.70
CA THR A 344 -41.43 -29.46 5.47
C THR A 344 -40.36 -28.60 4.79
N MET A 345 -40.50 -28.46 3.47
CA MET A 345 -39.80 -27.52 2.60
C MET A 345 -40.79 -27.08 1.52
N TYR A 346 -40.74 -25.83 1.08
CA TYR A 346 -41.63 -25.34 0.03
C TYR A 346 -41.04 -24.19 -0.77
N GLU A 347 -41.39 -24.13 -2.05
CA GLU A 347 -41.21 -22.97 -2.92
C GLU A 347 -42.53 -22.74 -3.63
N ILE A 348 -43.23 -21.70 -3.18
CA ILE A 348 -44.62 -21.39 -3.49
C ILE A 348 -44.67 -19.93 -3.90
N GLU A 349 -45.40 -19.59 -4.97
CA GLU A 349 -45.44 -18.22 -5.47
C GLU A 349 -45.85 -17.25 -4.36
N HIS A 350 -44.94 -16.33 -4.03
CA HIS A 350 -45.04 -15.51 -2.83
C HIS A 350 -46.25 -14.58 -2.87
N GLY A 351 -47.24 -14.88 -2.03
CA GLY A 351 -48.47 -14.10 -1.84
C GLY A 351 -49.63 -14.46 -2.79
N TYR A 352 -49.42 -15.41 -3.71
CA TYR A 352 -50.41 -15.79 -4.72
C TYR A 352 -50.84 -17.26 -4.55
N ASP A 353 -49.86 -18.16 -4.51
CA ASP A 353 -50.08 -19.56 -4.19
C ASP A 353 -50.01 -19.82 -2.69
N ASN A 354 -50.73 -20.84 -2.22
CA ASN A 354 -50.87 -21.10 -0.78
C ASN A 354 -50.82 -22.58 -0.43
N GLY A 355 -49.99 -22.92 0.55
CA GLY A 355 -50.05 -24.17 1.31
C GLY A 355 -50.79 -23.97 2.63
N TYR A 356 -51.77 -24.81 2.95
CA TYR A 356 -52.59 -24.74 4.15
C TYR A 356 -52.45 -26.00 5.01
N VAL A 357 -52.39 -25.84 6.33
CA VAL A 357 -52.67 -26.92 7.28
C VAL A 357 -54.04 -26.64 7.89
N GLU A 358 -54.96 -27.58 7.75
CA GLU A 358 -56.36 -27.40 8.16
C GLU A 358 -56.84 -28.60 8.98
N ILE A 359 -57.78 -28.37 9.90
CA ILE A 359 -58.39 -29.41 10.76
C ILE A 359 -59.91 -29.41 10.66
N SER A 360 -60.52 -30.60 10.76
CA SER A 360 -61.96 -30.82 10.75
C SER A 360 -62.38 -31.72 11.93
N GLU A 361 -63.41 -31.29 12.65
CA GLU A 361 -64.02 -32.03 13.78
C GLU A 361 -65.27 -32.83 13.34
N ASP A 362 -65.74 -32.64 12.10
CA ASP A 362 -67.04 -33.14 11.63
C ASP A 362 -66.95 -34.03 10.37
N GLY A 363 -65.80 -34.66 10.17
CA GLY A 363 -65.58 -35.59 9.05
C GLY A 363 -65.55 -34.89 7.71
N GLU A 364 -64.70 -33.87 7.58
CA GLU A 364 -64.35 -33.16 6.34
C GLU A 364 -65.41 -32.19 5.79
N THR A 365 -66.45 -31.87 6.58
CA THR A 365 -67.52 -30.95 6.15
C THR A 365 -67.15 -29.48 6.38
N ASN A 366 -66.55 -29.18 7.53
CA ASN A 366 -66.01 -27.86 7.86
C ASN A 366 -64.51 -27.95 8.19
N TRP A 367 -63.74 -26.97 7.72
CA TRP A 367 -62.28 -26.90 7.87
C TRP A 367 -61.87 -25.60 8.56
N ILE A 368 -60.97 -25.72 9.54
CA ILE A 368 -60.37 -24.61 10.27
C ILE A 368 -58.89 -24.53 9.88
N GLU A 369 -58.44 -23.37 9.40
CA GLU A 369 -57.03 -23.10 9.10
C GLU A 369 -56.21 -23.04 10.40
N LEU A 370 -55.17 -23.86 10.46
CA LEU A 370 -54.18 -23.89 11.55
C LEU A 370 -52.90 -23.14 11.17
N ALA A 371 -52.46 -23.26 9.92
CA ALA A 371 -51.30 -22.56 9.38
C ALA A 371 -51.45 -22.34 7.87
N ARG A 372 -50.73 -21.35 7.34
CA ARG A 372 -50.68 -21.00 5.92
C ARG A 372 -49.25 -20.61 5.52
N TYR A 373 -48.81 -21.10 4.38
CA TYR A 373 -47.46 -20.97 3.84
C TYR A 373 -47.48 -20.43 2.41
N THR A 374 -46.53 -19.54 2.11
CA THR A 374 -46.29 -18.95 0.79
C THR A 374 -44.84 -18.47 0.73
N GLY A 375 -44.25 -18.34 -0.45
CA GLY A 375 -42.83 -18.02 -0.63
C GLY A 375 -41.93 -19.25 -0.55
N TYR A 376 -40.68 -19.04 -0.15
CA TYR A 376 -39.67 -20.08 -0.05
C TYR A 376 -39.38 -20.43 1.41
N SER A 377 -39.23 -21.71 1.69
CA SER A 377 -38.60 -22.22 2.90
C SER A 377 -37.53 -23.25 2.56
N GLY A 378 -36.39 -23.16 3.26
CA GLY A 378 -35.47 -24.28 3.37
C GLY A 378 -36.08 -25.42 4.21
N PRO A 379 -35.42 -26.58 4.28
CA PRO A 379 -35.90 -27.73 5.04
C PRO A 379 -35.94 -27.44 6.55
N HIS A 380 -37.10 -27.62 7.19
CA HIS A 380 -37.26 -27.40 8.63
C HIS A 380 -38.41 -28.25 9.21
N THR A 381 -38.55 -28.26 10.54
CA THR A 381 -39.68 -28.89 11.23
C THR A 381 -40.66 -27.83 11.68
N GLU A 382 -41.94 -28.04 11.36
CA GLU A 382 -43.06 -27.23 11.81
C GLU A 382 -43.77 -27.90 12.98
N SER A 383 -44.26 -27.09 13.92
CA SER A 383 -44.97 -27.55 15.11
C SER A 383 -46.25 -26.74 15.32
N ILE A 384 -47.39 -27.42 15.36
CA ILE A 384 -48.72 -26.81 15.51
C ILE A 384 -49.41 -27.38 16.76
N ASP A 385 -49.85 -26.50 17.66
CA ASP A 385 -50.59 -26.88 18.86
C ASP A 385 -52.03 -27.32 18.53
N LEU A 386 -52.34 -28.58 18.81
CA LEU A 386 -53.65 -29.18 18.63
C LEU A 386 -54.42 -29.35 19.95
N SER A 387 -53.92 -28.84 21.08
CA SER A 387 -54.47 -29.09 22.41
C SER A 387 -55.94 -28.68 22.56
N LYS A 388 -56.41 -27.72 21.76
CA LYS A 388 -57.84 -27.33 21.71
C LYS A 388 -58.76 -28.48 21.28
N TYR A 389 -58.24 -29.40 20.48
CA TYR A 389 -58.96 -30.53 19.89
C TYR A 389 -58.70 -31.86 20.62
N ALA A 390 -57.94 -31.81 21.72
CA ALA A 390 -57.72 -32.97 22.58
C ALA A 390 -59.06 -33.45 23.17
N GLY A 391 -59.31 -34.76 23.12
CA GLY A 391 -60.59 -35.36 23.50
C GLY A 391 -61.50 -35.76 22.33
N GLU A 392 -61.22 -35.31 21.10
CA GLU A 392 -62.06 -35.56 19.91
C GLU A 392 -61.36 -36.46 18.87
N ASN A 393 -62.13 -36.96 17.89
CA ASN A 393 -61.57 -37.50 16.64
C ASN A 393 -61.54 -36.38 15.61
N VAL A 394 -60.40 -36.16 14.97
CA VAL A 394 -60.21 -35.06 14.01
C VAL A 394 -59.62 -35.56 12.71
N THR A 395 -59.91 -34.88 11.61
CA THR A 395 -59.21 -35.04 10.34
C THR A 395 -58.29 -33.85 10.15
N ILE A 396 -57.01 -34.08 9.87
CA ILE A 396 -56.07 -33.02 9.51
C ILE A 396 -55.76 -33.18 8.02
N ARG A 397 -55.63 -32.06 7.30
CA ARG A 397 -55.16 -32.05 5.93
C ARG A 397 -54.12 -30.97 5.65
N PHE A 398 -53.25 -31.28 4.71
CA PHE A 398 -52.37 -30.35 4.02
C PHE A 398 -52.97 -30.07 2.64
N ARG A 399 -53.29 -28.82 2.33
CA ARG A 399 -53.94 -28.42 1.09
C ARG A 399 -53.06 -27.42 0.33
N TYR A 400 -52.76 -27.71 -0.93
CA TYR A 400 -51.96 -26.85 -1.80
C TYR A 400 -52.85 -26.29 -2.92
N GLU A 401 -52.94 -24.98 -3.02
CA GLU A 401 -53.80 -24.26 -3.97
C GLU A 401 -52.96 -23.26 -4.76
N THR A 402 -53.02 -23.35 -6.10
CA THR A 402 -52.27 -22.46 -7.01
C THR A 402 -53.19 -21.64 -7.92
N ASP A 403 -52.70 -20.49 -8.37
CA ASP A 403 -53.41 -19.59 -9.27
C ASP A 403 -53.22 -19.95 -10.77
N TYR A 404 -53.47 -19.04 -11.71
CA TYR A 404 -53.39 -19.32 -13.15
C TYR A 404 -52.02 -19.05 -13.80
N SER A 405 -51.03 -18.54 -13.07
CA SER A 405 -49.70 -18.15 -13.56
C SER A 405 -48.59 -18.48 -12.56
N VAL A 406 -47.33 -18.52 -13.05
CA VAL A 406 -46.11 -18.81 -12.27
C VAL A 406 -46.11 -20.20 -11.61
N VAL A 407 -45.34 -21.12 -12.18
CA VAL A 407 -45.21 -22.48 -11.63
C VAL A 407 -43.92 -22.56 -10.81
N ASP A 408 -44.06 -22.63 -9.49
CA ASP A 408 -42.96 -22.93 -8.58
C ASP A 408 -42.90 -24.42 -8.21
N PRO A 409 -41.78 -24.93 -7.66
CA PRO A 409 -41.59 -26.35 -7.37
C PRO A 409 -42.62 -26.99 -6.44
N GLY A 410 -43.34 -26.23 -5.60
CA GLY A 410 -44.45 -26.72 -4.78
C GLY A 410 -44.08 -26.98 -3.32
N TRP A 411 -44.82 -27.88 -2.66
CA TRP A 411 -44.74 -28.13 -1.22
C TRP A 411 -44.40 -29.60 -0.92
N PHE A 412 -43.45 -29.79 -0.01
CA PHE A 412 -42.94 -31.08 0.43
C PHE A 412 -43.19 -31.29 1.94
N ILE A 413 -43.61 -32.49 2.33
CA ILE A 413 -43.93 -32.86 3.72
C ILE A 413 -43.42 -34.26 4.03
N ASP A 414 -42.82 -34.42 5.22
CA ASP A 414 -42.30 -35.69 5.70
C ASP A 414 -42.35 -35.75 7.25
N ASN A 415 -42.00 -36.90 7.86
CA ASN A 415 -41.84 -37.11 9.30
C ASN A 415 -43.01 -36.54 10.13
N ILE A 416 -44.23 -36.92 9.78
CA ILE A 416 -45.45 -36.42 10.40
C ILE A 416 -45.70 -37.20 11.69
N GLU A 417 -45.78 -36.49 12.83
CA GLU A 417 -46.01 -37.12 14.12
C GLU A 417 -47.00 -36.35 15.01
N ILE A 418 -47.70 -37.11 15.85
CA ILE A 418 -48.43 -36.61 17.02
C ILE A 418 -47.96 -37.45 18.21
N PRO A 419 -46.88 -37.02 18.90
CA PRO A 419 -46.22 -37.83 19.92
C PRO A 419 -47.15 -38.27 21.06
N GLU A 420 -48.12 -37.43 21.43
CA GLU A 420 -49.03 -37.70 22.55
C GLU A 420 -49.94 -38.91 22.32
N ILE A 421 -50.24 -39.25 21.06
CA ILE A 421 -50.99 -40.45 20.68
C ILE A 421 -50.09 -41.56 20.12
N GLY A 422 -48.77 -41.34 20.10
CA GLY A 422 -47.78 -42.27 19.54
C GLY A 422 -47.91 -42.46 18.03
N PHE A 423 -48.43 -41.46 17.31
CA PHE A 423 -48.49 -41.49 15.85
C PHE A 423 -47.17 -40.95 15.27
N TYR A 424 -46.62 -41.68 14.30
CA TYR A 424 -45.44 -41.30 13.54
C TYR A 424 -45.55 -41.93 12.14
N ASP A 425 -45.32 -41.14 11.10
CA ASP A 425 -45.30 -41.58 9.71
C ASP A 425 -44.16 -40.86 8.97
N ASP A 426 -43.21 -41.64 8.47
CA ASP A 426 -42.06 -41.22 7.69
C ASP A 426 -42.21 -41.52 6.20
N VAL A 427 -43.41 -41.92 5.74
CA VAL A 427 -43.74 -42.17 4.32
C VAL A 427 -42.99 -43.36 3.68
N GLU A 428 -41.93 -43.88 4.30
CA GLU A 428 -41.05 -44.93 3.76
C GLU A 428 -41.75 -46.25 3.47
N ASN A 429 -42.82 -46.53 4.21
CA ASN A 429 -43.56 -47.78 4.11
C ASN A 429 -44.82 -47.65 3.21
N GLY A 430 -44.93 -46.56 2.45
CA GLY A 430 -46.04 -46.27 1.55
C GLY A 430 -46.99 -45.20 2.11
N THR A 431 -48.26 -45.20 1.69
CA THR A 431 -49.16 -44.06 1.93
C THR A 431 -49.68 -43.90 3.36
N GLY A 432 -49.31 -44.75 4.33
CA GLY A 432 -49.74 -44.59 5.74
C GLY A 432 -51.25 -44.50 6.02
N ASN A 433 -52.12 -44.88 5.07
CA ASN A 433 -53.57 -44.61 5.05
C ASN A 433 -53.97 -43.13 4.88
N TRP A 434 -53.06 -42.27 4.41
CA TRP A 434 -53.38 -40.92 3.98
C TRP A 434 -54.25 -40.92 2.72
N GLY A 435 -55.26 -40.05 2.69
CA GLY A 435 -55.95 -39.66 1.47
C GLY A 435 -55.11 -38.62 0.73
N SER A 436 -54.69 -38.90 -0.50
CA SER A 436 -53.67 -38.12 -1.23
C SER A 436 -54.20 -37.61 -2.57
N ASP A 437 -55.28 -36.83 -2.55
CA ASP A 437 -55.87 -36.27 -3.77
C ASP A 437 -54.91 -35.25 -4.42
N GLY A 438 -54.23 -35.65 -5.50
CA GLY A 438 -53.23 -34.84 -6.20
C GLY A 438 -51.84 -34.80 -5.54
N TRP A 439 -51.69 -35.27 -4.30
CA TRP A 439 -50.38 -35.46 -3.67
C TRP A 439 -49.77 -36.79 -4.09
N THR A 440 -48.45 -36.80 -4.27
CA THR A 440 -47.70 -38.00 -4.67
C THR A 440 -46.54 -38.25 -3.72
N ILE A 441 -46.16 -39.51 -3.56
CA ILE A 441 -44.92 -39.86 -2.87
C ILE A 441 -43.79 -39.75 -3.88
N VAL A 442 -42.81 -38.91 -3.58
CA VAL A 442 -41.57 -38.78 -4.37
C VAL A 442 -40.38 -39.09 -3.48
N GLN A 443 -39.25 -39.41 -4.11
CA GLN A 443 -38.00 -39.56 -3.39
C GLN A 443 -37.51 -38.17 -2.96
N GLU A 444 -37.03 -38.03 -1.73
CA GLU A 444 -36.35 -36.85 -1.23
C GLU A 444 -35.11 -36.60 -2.09
N MET A 445 -35.06 -35.41 -2.69
CA MET A 445 -33.95 -34.96 -3.52
C MET A 445 -33.20 -33.86 -2.77
N ILE A 446 -31.88 -33.80 -2.96
CA ILE A 446 -31.07 -32.70 -2.45
C ILE A 446 -31.06 -31.61 -3.54
N PRO A 447 -31.68 -30.45 -3.33
CA PRO A 447 -31.62 -29.35 -4.30
C PRO A 447 -30.21 -28.74 -4.28
N TYR A 448 -29.74 -28.32 -5.45
CA TYR A 448 -28.52 -27.55 -5.59
C TYR A 448 -28.56 -26.71 -6.86
N HIS A 449 -27.91 -25.56 -6.79
CA HIS A 449 -27.58 -24.74 -7.94
C HIS A 449 -26.13 -25.03 -8.33
N TYR A 450 -25.83 -25.08 -9.63
CA TYR A 450 -24.45 -25.21 -10.10
C TYR A 450 -24.16 -24.23 -11.23
N GLU A 451 -22.88 -23.88 -11.34
CA GLU A 451 -22.35 -23.12 -12.46
C GLU A 451 -20.96 -23.65 -12.85
N LEU A 452 -20.73 -23.76 -14.16
CA LEU A 452 -19.45 -24.08 -14.77
C LEU A 452 -19.06 -22.90 -15.66
N LEU A 453 -17.85 -22.40 -15.47
CA LEU A 453 -17.29 -21.31 -16.26
C LEU A 453 -15.92 -21.70 -16.79
N VAL A 454 -15.67 -21.43 -18.07
CA VAL A 454 -14.39 -21.65 -18.74
C VAL A 454 -13.88 -20.30 -19.23
N ALA A 455 -12.67 -19.95 -18.81
CA ALA A 455 -12.03 -18.71 -19.21
C ALA A 455 -11.07 -18.93 -20.39
N TYR A 456 -11.10 -18.00 -21.34
CA TYR A 456 -10.27 -18.01 -22.53
C TYR A 456 -9.41 -16.75 -22.62
N PRO A 457 -8.36 -16.57 -21.80
CA PRO A 457 -7.48 -15.42 -21.89
C PRO A 457 -6.70 -15.40 -23.22
N ASP A 458 -6.33 -14.19 -23.64
CA ASP A 458 -5.45 -13.97 -24.80
C ASP A 458 -4.02 -14.43 -24.48
N ASP A 459 -3.40 -15.12 -25.43
CA ASP A 459 -2.00 -15.54 -25.37
C ASP A 459 -1.01 -14.43 -25.77
N GLY A 460 -1.52 -13.23 -26.04
CA GLY A 460 -0.76 -12.04 -26.43
C GLY A 460 -0.57 -11.91 -27.94
N THR A 461 -1.28 -12.73 -28.73
CA THR A 461 -1.17 -12.73 -30.20
C THR A 461 -2.40 -12.22 -30.92
N SER A 462 -3.46 -11.80 -30.21
CA SER A 462 -4.66 -11.19 -30.79
C SER A 462 -4.37 -9.95 -31.65
N ALA A 463 -5.30 -9.53 -32.52
CA ALA A 463 -5.08 -8.35 -33.35
C ALA A 463 -4.84 -7.07 -32.52
N GLU A 464 -5.53 -6.90 -31.40
CA GLU A 464 -5.31 -5.75 -30.51
C GLU A 464 -4.00 -5.84 -29.71
N ALA A 465 -3.58 -7.02 -29.27
CA ALA A 465 -2.26 -7.19 -28.66
C ALA A 465 -1.15 -6.89 -29.66
N GLN A 466 -1.31 -7.31 -30.92
CA GLN A 466 -0.42 -6.93 -32.01
C GLN A 466 -0.44 -5.43 -32.30
N ALA A 467 -1.60 -4.76 -32.21
CA ALA A 467 -1.68 -3.31 -32.34
C ALA A 467 -0.83 -2.63 -31.27
N VAL A 468 -0.96 -3.06 -30.01
CA VAL A 468 -0.16 -2.55 -28.89
C VAL A 468 1.34 -2.78 -29.08
N ASN A 469 1.76 -3.96 -29.51
CA ASN A 469 3.17 -4.20 -29.83
C ASN A 469 3.66 -3.28 -30.96
N ASN A 470 2.84 -3.02 -31.97
CA ASN A 470 3.19 -2.12 -33.06
C ASN A 470 3.21 -0.64 -32.65
N ILE A 471 2.39 -0.23 -31.68
CA ILE A 471 2.49 1.10 -31.03
C ILE A 471 3.88 1.28 -30.42
N ALA A 472 4.33 0.32 -29.60
CA ALA A 472 5.66 0.34 -28.99
C ALA A 472 6.80 0.38 -30.02
N ASN A 473 6.70 -0.42 -31.09
CA ASN A 473 7.68 -0.44 -32.18
C ASN A 473 7.75 0.88 -32.97
N LEU A 474 6.71 1.71 -32.91
CA LEU A 474 6.66 3.05 -33.52
C LEU A 474 7.18 4.15 -32.58
N GLY A 475 7.63 3.80 -31.37
CA GLY A 475 8.22 4.71 -30.40
C GLY A 475 7.23 5.35 -29.43
N VAL A 476 5.96 4.94 -29.45
CA VAL A 476 4.92 5.42 -28.54
C VAL A 476 4.78 4.42 -27.39
N VAL A 477 4.65 4.89 -26.15
CA VAL A 477 4.58 3.99 -24.97
C VAL A 477 3.14 3.55 -24.71
N PRO A 478 2.79 2.25 -24.83
CA PRO A 478 1.47 1.76 -24.49
C PRO A 478 1.37 1.35 -23.02
N VAL A 479 0.49 2.02 -22.26
CA VAL A 479 0.19 1.73 -20.85
C VAL A 479 -1.24 1.20 -20.78
N ILE A 480 -1.40 -0.06 -20.37
CA ILE A 480 -2.63 -0.83 -20.55
C ILE A 480 -3.07 -1.45 -19.21
N ALA A 481 -4.34 -1.37 -18.88
CA ALA A 481 -4.90 -2.01 -17.70
C ALA A 481 -4.78 -3.55 -17.75
N ALA A 482 -4.52 -4.19 -16.60
CA ALA A 482 -4.40 -5.64 -16.51
C ALA A 482 -5.75 -6.37 -16.66
N GLY A 483 -6.85 -5.79 -16.18
CA GLY A 483 -8.14 -6.45 -16.05
C GLY A 483 -8.63 -6.48 -14.59
N ASN A 484 -9.92 -6.77 -14.39
CA ASN A 484 -10.56 -6.78 -13.07
C ASN A 484 -11.16 -8.16 -12.69
N ASP A 485 -10.59 -9.24 -13.25
CA ASP A 485 -11.01 -10.63 -13.05
C ASP A 485 -10.06 -11.39 -12.10
N GLY A 486 -9.30 -10.65 -11.28
CA GLY A 486 -8.31 -11.19 -10.36
C GLY A 486 -8.88 -12.09 -9.27
N ASP A 487 -10.15 -11.91 -8.93
CA ASP A 487 -10.90 -12.67 -7.95
C ASP A 487 -10.95 -14.17 -8.30
N LEU A 488 -10.94 -14.49 -9.60
CA LEU A 488 -10.77 -15.83 -10.14
C LEU A 488 -9.35 -16.39 -9.98
N GLY A 489 -8.37 -15.63 -9.51
CA GLY A 489 -6.96 -16.03 -9.31
C GLY A 489 -6.07 -15.78 -10.54
N LEU A 490 -5.10 -16.67 -10.77
CA LEU A 490 -4.12 -16.55 -11.88
C LEU A 490 -4.75 -16.74 -13.28
N ARG A 491 -4.07 -16.23 -14.32
CA ARG A 491 -4.42 -16.32 -15.75
C ARG A 491 -5.65 -15.50 -16.14
N THR A 492 -5.76 -14.31 -15.60
CA THR A 492 -6.92 -13.42 -15.73
C THR A 492 -6.58 -12.10 -16.41
N ILE A 493 -5.35 -11.94 -16.91
CA ILE A 493 -4.95 -10.77 -17.70
C ILE A 493 -5.82 -10.67 -18.95
N SER A 494 -6.49 -9.54 -19.06
CA SER A 494 -7.37 -9.21 -20.18
C SER A 494 -6.56 -8.77 -21.40
N SER A 495 -7.16 -8.92 -22.59
CA SER A 495 -6.60 -8.32 -23.81
C SER A 495 -7.11 -6.86 -23.92
N PRO A 496 -6.28 -5.89 -24.32
CA PRO A 496 -4.93 -6.02 -24.88
C PRO A 496 -3.77 -5.98 -23.86
N GLY A 497 -4.05 -6.02 -22.55
CA GLY A 497 -3.02 -6.08 -21.50
C GLY A 497 -2.12 -7.31 -21.57
N SER A 498 -2.51 -8.32 -22.34
CA SER A 498 -1.73 -9.50 -22.71
C SER A 498 -0.51 -9.22 -23.60
N ALA A 499 -0.45 -8.07 -24.28
CA ALA A 499 0.61 -7.75 -25.23
C ALA A 499 2.01 -7.72 -24.55
N SER A 500 3.02 -8.26 -25.22
CA SER A 500 4.39 -8.36 -24.68
C SER A 500 5.01 -6.98 -24.41
N ASP A 501 4.78 -6.03 -25.32
CA ASP A 501 5.38 -4.70 -25.27
C ASP A 501 4.49 -3.68 -24.52
N ALA A 502 3.28 -4.07 -24.09
CA ALA A 502 2.49 -3.27 -23.16
C ALA A 502 3.22 -3.09 -21.83
N ILE A 503 3.10 -1.91 -21.21
CA ILE A 503 3.25 -1.76 -19.77
C ILE A 503 1.88 -2.09 -19.17
N THR A 504 1.73 -3.34 -18.70
CA THR A 504 0.45 -3.81 -18.14
C THR A 504 0.39 -3.50 -16.66
N VAL A 505 -0.69 -2.85 -16.22
CA VAL A 505 -0.78 -2.26 -14.87
C VAL A 505 -1.85 -2.94 -14.03
N GLY A 506 -1.45 -3.52 -12.89
CA GLY A 506 -2.36 -4.00 -11.84
C GLY A 506 -2.65 -2.93 -10.79
N ALA A 507 -3.58 -3.20 -9.87
CA ALA A 507 -4.07 -2.23 -8.88
C ALA A 507 -3.73 -2.64 -7.44
N THR A 508 -3.27 -1.68 -6.64
CA THR A 508 -3.12 -1.80 -5.17
C THR A 508 -4.09 -0.89 -4.41
N ASP A 509 -4.32 -1.20 -3.14
CA ASP A 509 -5.09 -0.37 -2.22
C ASP A 509 -4.25 0.66 -1.43
N TRP A 510 -4.94 1.50 -0.67
CA TRP A 510 -4.36 2.58 0.14
C TRP A 510 -3.91 2.12 1.53
N GLU A 511 -4.30 0.91 1.98
CA GLU A 511 -4.06 0.48 3.36
C GLU A 511 -2.61 0.04 3.55
N MET A 512 -2.07 -0.82 2.67
CA MET A 512 -0.68 -1.32 2.73
C MET A 512 -0.14 -1.82 1.38
N ASP A 513 -0.57 -1.23 0.26
CA ASP A 513 -0.30 -1.77 -1.08
C ASP A 513 -0.74 -3.22 -1.29
N TYR A 514 -1.79 -3.65 -0.60
CA TYR A 514 -2.33 -4.97 -0.90
C TYR A 514 -2.84 -4.98 -2.33
N ILE A 515 -2.54 -6.06 -3.04
CA ILE A 515 -3.11 -6.26 -4.37
C ILE A 515 -4.64 -6.20 -4.27
N ALA A 516 -5.25 -5.34 -5.07
CA ALA A 516 -6.70 -5.25 -5.10
C ALA A 516 -7.28 -6.63 -5.46
N TRP A 517 -8.32 -7.06 -4.76
CA TRP A 517 -8.88 -8.41 -4.92
C TRP A 517 -9.28 -8.69 -6.38
N PHE A 518 -9.81 -7.65 -7.07
CA PHE A 518 -10.19 -7.70 -8.48
C PHE A 518 -9.01 -7.60 -9.45
N SER A 519 -7.81 -7.16 -9.05
CA SER A 519 -6.71 -6.92 -10.01
C SER A 519 -6.30 -8.20 -10.71
N SER A 520 -6.45 -8.26 -12.04
CA SER A 520 -6.11 -9.43 -12.85
C SER A 520 -4.64 -9.82 -12.71
N ARG A 521 -4.39 -11.13 -12.79
CA ARG A 521 -3.10 -11.77 -12.48
C ARG A 521 -2.64 -12.64 -13.64
N GLY A 522 -1.34 -12.64 -13.91
CA GLY A 522 -0.72 -13.50 -14.90
C GLY A 522 -0.71 -14.97 -14.49
N PRO A 523 0.04 -15.82 -15.21
CA PRO A 523 0.81 -15.49 -16.42
C PRO A 523 -0.09 -15.31 -17.64
N VAL A 524 0.41 -14.56 -18.64
CA VAL A 524 -0.11 -14.59 -20.01
C VAL A 524 0.56 -15.72 -20.77
N GLY A 525 -0.19 -16.47 -21.58
CA GLY A 525 0.34 -17.64 -22.28
C GLY A 525 0.59 -18.84 -21.37
N TYR A 526 1.30 -19.86 -21.86
CA TYR A 526 1.35 -21.19 -21.25
C TYR A 526 2.76 -21.77 -21.20
N GLY A 527 3.00 -22.71 -20.28
CA GLY A 527 4.26 -23.43 -20.15
C GLY A 527 5.49 -22.51 -20.10
N GLU A 528 6.54 -22.89 -20.84
CA GLU A 528 7.80 -22.13 -20.95
C GLU A 528 7.64 -20.81 -21.71
N THR A 529 6.54 -20.62 -22.44
CA THR A 529 6.21 -19.38 -23.15
C THR A 529 5.38 -18.40 -22.31
N GLY A 530 5.10 -18.74 -21.05
CA GLY A 530 4.36 -17.88 -20.13
C GLY A 530 5.13 -16.59 -19.83
N MET A 531 4.45 -15.45 -19.95
CA MET A 531 4.97 -14.13 -19.60
C MET A 531 4.42 -13.68 -18.25
N ILE A 532 5.30 -13.09 -17.43
CA ILE A 532 4.89 -12.46 -16.17
C ILE A 532 4.13 -11.18 -16.48
N LYS A 533 2.91 -11.10 -15.92
CA LYS A 533 2.02 -9.94 -15.98
C LYS A 533 1.22 -9.87 -14.65
N PRO A 534 0.82 -8.68 -14.17
CA PRO A 534 1.12 -7.36 -14.72
C PRO A 534 2.63 -7.05 -14.72
N ASP A 535 3.06 -6.02 -15.42
CA ASP A 535 4.48 -5.61 -15.41
C ASP A 535 4.82 -4.82 -14.14
N VAL A 536 3.88 -3.99 -13.69
CA VAL A 536 3.95 -3.16 -12.48
C VAL A 536 2.55 -3.02 -11.90
N VAL A 537 2.45 -2.56 -10.65
CA VAL A 537 1.18 -2.14 -10.05
C VAL A 537 1.21 -0.66 -9.66
N ALA A 538 0.04 -0.08 -9.46
CA ALA A 538 -0.12 1.29 -8.99
C ALA A 538 -1.44 1.43 -8.20
N PRO A 539 -1.63 2.54 -7.45
CA PRO A 539 -2.88 2.85 -6.78
C PRO A 539 -4.12 2.70 -7.66
N GLY A 540 -5.06 1.85 -7.24
CA GLY A 540 -6.26 1.53 -8.02
C GLY A 540 -7.50 1.21 -7.20
N VAL A 541 -7.52 1.42 -5.89
CA VAL A 541 -8.71 1.32 -5.03
C VAL A 541 -9.02 2.68 -4.45
N ASP A 542 -10.27 3.13 -4.52
CA ASP A 542 -10.72 4.42 -4.01
C ASP A 542 -9.87 5.61 -4.51
N VAL A 543 -9.57 5.61 -5.81
CA VAL A 543 -8.83 6.68 -6.47
C VAL A 543 -9.78 7.83 -6.77
N VAL A 544 -9.51 8.98 -6.15
CA VAL A 544 -10.26 10.21 -6.38
C VAL A 544 -9.68 10.96 -7.58
N SER A 545 -10.53 11.33 -8.55
CA SER A 545 -10.14 12.13 -9.70
C SER A 545 -11.32 12.92 -10.27
N THR A 546 -11.07 13.70 -11.32
CA THR A 546 -12.06 14.55 -11.99
C THR A 546 -13.21 13.74 -12.57
N TRP A 547 -14.41 14.32 -12.57
CA TRP A 547 -15.62 13.71 -13.09
C TRP A 547 -16.36 14.68 -14.00
N TYR A 548 -17.08 14.16 -15.01
CA TYR A 548 -17.81 15.02 -15.95
C TYR A 548 -18.80 15.94 -15.22
N GLY A 549 -18.98 17.15 -15.74
CA GLY A 549 -19.80 18.18 -15.11
C GLY A 549 -19.05 19.04 -14.09
N GLY A 550 -17.72 18.92 -14.00
CA GLY A 550 -16.86 19.76 -13.17
C GLY A 550 -16.72 19.32 -11.71
N GLY A 551 -17.05 18.06 -11.39
CA GLY A 551 -16.97 17.49 -10.04
C GLY A 551 -15.84 16.47 -9.91
N TYR A 552 -15.81 15.73 -8.79
CA TYR A 552 -14.85 14.65 -8.54
C TYR A 552 -15.59 13.37 -8.15
N ALA A 553 -14.97 12.23 -8.41
CA ALA A 553 -15.48 10.91 -8.03
C ALA A 553 -14.34 10.00 -7.56
N SER A 554 -14.65 9.14 -6.59
CA SER A 554 -13.80 8.00 -6.20
C SER A 554 -14.16 6.77 -7.03
N MET A 555 -13.15 6.08 -7.57
CA MET A 555 -13.33 4.84 -8.35
C MET A 555 -12.25 3.82 -8.03
N SER A 556 -12.60 2.54 -8.16
CA SER A 556 -11.65 1.43 -8.07
C SER A 556 -11.58 0.65 -9.38
N GLY A 557 -10.38 0.22 -9.76
CA GLY A 557 -10.12 -0.56 -10.96
C GLY A 557 -8.66 -0.49 -11.39
N THR A 558 -8.21 -1.49 -12.16
CA THR A 558 -6.93 -1.36 -12.89
C THR A 558 -6.95 -0.19 -13.89
N SER A 559 -8.14 0.29 -14.26
CA SER A 559 -8.36 1.54 -14.98
C SER A 559 -7.93 2.81 -14.27
N MET A 560 -7.85 2.81 -12.94
CA MET A 560 -7.38 3.93 -12.13
C MET A 560 -5.88 3.81 -11.85
N ALA A 561 -5.34 2.60 -11.80
CA ALA A 561 -3.90 2.36 -11.71
C ALA A 561 -3.15 2.73 -13.01
N THR A 562 -3.73 2.38 -14.17
CA THR A 562 -3.17 2.66 -15.51
C THR A 562 -2.82 4.15 -15.76
N PRO A 563 -3.68 5.13 -15.45
CA PRO A 563 -3.38 6.54 -15.62
C PRO A 563 -2.29 7.05 -14.66
N HIS A 564 -2.14 6.47 -13.45
CA HIS A 564 -0.99 6.81 -12.59
C HIS A 564 0.32 6.49 -13.30
N VAL A 565 0.47 5.26 -13.81
CA VAL A 565 1.66 4.84 -14.57
C VAL A 565 1.84 5.66 -15.84
N SER A 566 0.75 6.01 -16.53
CA SER A 566 0.79 6.87 -17.73
C SER A 566 1.36 8.25 -17.41
N GLY A 567 1.02 8.82 -16.25
CA GLY A 567 1.60 10.05 -15.75
C GLY A 567 3.10 9.91 -15.43
N VAL A 568 3.50 8.83 -14.73
CA VAL A 568 4.93 8.57 -14.46
C VAL A 568 5.74 8.47 -15.76
N VAL A 569 5.22 7.78 -16.77
CA VAL A 569 5.85 7.73 -18.10
C VAL A 569 6.00 9.13 -18.70
N ALA A 570 4.99 9.99 -18.58
CA ALA A 570 5.10 11.37 -19.07
C ALA A 570 6.19 12.17 -18.34
N LEU A 571 6.33 12.01 -17.02
CA LEU A 571 7.42 12.61 -16.24
C LEU A 571 8.79 12.11 -16.74
N MET A 572 8.93 10.79 -16.96
CA MET A 572 10.16 10.19 -17.49
C MET A 572 10.53 10.71 -18.89
N LEU A 573 9.55 10.85 -19.78
CA LEU A 573 9.78 11.33 -21.15
C LEU A 573 10.08 12.83 -21.21
N GLN A 574 9.54 13.64 -20.28
CA GLN A 574 9.97 15.03 -20.14
C GLN A 574 11.43 15.09 -19.67
N ALA A 575 11.79 14.25 -18.69
CA ALA A 575 13.15 14.18 -18.16
C ALA A 575 14.16 13.70 -19.22
N ASN A 576 13.75 12.76 -20.08
CA ASN A 576 14.55 12.26 -21.20
C ASN A 576 13.67 11.77 -22.36
N SER A 577 13.49 12.62 -23.36
CA SER A 577 12.66 12.33 -24.54
C SER A 577 13.29 11.37 -25.55
N SER A 578 14.49 10.85 -25.29
CA SER A 578 15.17 9.88 -26.18
C SER A 578 14.91 8.42 -25.80
N LEU A 579 14.20 8.17 -24.70
CA LEU A 579 13.89 6.82 -24.22
C LEU A 579 12.98 6.09 -25.20
N SER A 580 13.35 4.86 -25.55
CA SER A 580 12.44 3.95 -26.26
C SER A 580 11.39 3.36 -25.30
N PRO A 581 10.22 2.92 -25.80
CA PRO A 581 9.21 2.27 -24.95
C PRO A 581 9.73 1.06 -24.16
N ALA A 582 10.65 0.29 -24.73
CA ALA A 582 11.30 -0.82 -24.04
C ALA A 582 12.18 -0.34 -22.87
N GLU A 583 12.93 0.75 -23.04
CA GLU A 583 13.74 1.34 -21.96
C GLU A 583 12.85 1.92 -20.86
N VAL A 584 11.77 2.63 -21.22
CA VAL A 584 10.78 3.12 -20.23
C VAL A 584 10.22 1.96 -19.40
N LYS A 585 9.74 0.90 -20.05
CA LYS A 585 9.22 -0.28 -19.38
C LYS A 585 10.25 -0.94 -18.45
N GLN A 586 11.50 -1.09 -18.89
CA GLN A 586 12.55 -1.69 -18.07
C GLN A 586 12.94 -0.82 -16.88
N ILE A 587 12.99 0.49 -17.05
CA ILE A 587 13.31 1.42 -15.96
C ILE A 587 12.20 1.41 -14.92
N LEU A 588 10.93 1.53 -15.34
CA LEU A 588 9.78 1.44 -14.44
C LEU A 588 9.83 0.19 -13.58
N LYS A 589 10.03 -0.98 -14.21
CA LYS A 589 10.11 -2.26 -13.50
C LYS A 589 11.28 -2.30 -12.51
N LYS A 590 12.43 -1.74 -12.89
CA LYS A 590 13.62 -1.73 -12.02
C LYS A 590 13.50 -0.74 -10.85
N SER A 591 12.75 0.34 -11.04
CA SER A 591 12.53 1.38 -10.03
C SER A 591 11.33 1.14 -9.14
N SER A 592 10.49 0.14 -9.44
CA SER A 592 9.33 -0.22 -8.63
C SER A 592 9.75 -0.66 -7.23
N PHE A 593 8.92 -0.33 -6.24
CA PHE A 593 8.98 -0.89 -4.90
C PHE A 593 8.46 -2.33 -4.95
N ASP A 594 9.36 -3.31 -4.74
CA ASP A 594 9.07 -4.74 -4.85
C ASP A 594 8.06 -5.19 -3.78
N LEU A 595 6.98 -5.84 -4.21
CA LEU A 595 5.87 -6.24 -3.37
C LEU A 595 5.56 -7.71 -3.55
N GLY A 596 5.11 -8.36 -2.49
CA GLY A 596 4.78 -9.78 -2.53
C GLY A 596 6.03 -10.66 -2.52
N LYS A 597 6.19 -11.51 -3.53
CA LYS A 597 7.32 -12.43 -3.58
C LYS A 597 8.51 -11.73 -4.20
N ALA A 598 9.65 -11.69 -3.51
CA ALA A 598 10.88 -11.07 -4.02
C ALA A 598 11.15 -11.32 -5.53
N GLY A 599 11.29 -10.23 -6.27
CA GLY A 599 11.44 -10.17 -7.72
C GLY A 599 10.11 -10.25 -8.47
N GLU A 600 10.17 -10.23 -9.80
CA GLU A 600 8.95 -10.20 -10.60
C GLU A 600 8.03 -11.41 -10.38
N ASP A 601 6.73 -11.14 -10.15
CA ASP A 601 5.71 -12.16 -9.98
C ASP A 601 4.40 -11.87 -10.73
N ASN A 602 3.51 -12.87 -10.84
CA ASN A 602 2.26 -12.77 -11.60
C ASN A 602 1.13 -12.01 -10.90
N THR A 603 1.40 -11.45 -9.72
CA THR A 603 0.45 -10.71 -8.90
C THR A 603 0.82 -9.23 -8.90
N TYR A 604 2.03 -8.90 -8.46
CA TYR A 604 2.52 -7.53 -8.32
C TYR A 604 3.39 -7.07 -9.50
N GLY A 605 3.73 -7.97 -10.43
CA GLY A 605 4.72 -7.66 -11.46
C GLY A 605 6.06 -7.38 -10.80
N ALA A 606 6.70 -6.28 -11.18
CA ALA A 606 7.91 -5.79 -10.52
C ALA A 606 7.63 -4.96 -9.25
N GLY A 607 6.35 -4.80 -8.86
CA GLY A 607 5.95 -4.02 -7.69
C GLY A 607 5.34 -2.66 -8.04
N ARG A 608 5.07 -1.86 -7.00
CA ARG A 608 4.42 -0.55 -7.11
C ARG A 608 5.33 0.45 -7.79
N VAL A 609 4.83 1.19 -8.78
CA VAL A 609 5.61 2.26 -9.41
C VAL A 609 6.00 3.34 -8.41
N ASP A 610 7.22 3.85 -8.56
CA ASP A 610 7.75 5.00 -7.82
C ASP A 610 8.25 6.02 -8.86
N ALA A 611 7.56 7.16 -8.94
CA ALA A 611 7.84 8.20 -9.90
C ALA A 611 9.21 8.85 -9.68
N TYR A 612 9.60 9.07 -8.43
CA TYR A 612 10.88 9.67 -8.09
C TYR A 612 12.04 8.75 -8.47
N THR A 613 11.97 7.48 -8.08
CA THR A 613 12.98 6.47 -8.42
C THR A 613 13.03 6.20 -9.93
N ALA A 614 11.88 6.20 -10.62
CA ALA A 614 11.84 6.04 -12.08
C ALA A 614 12.50 7.22 -12.81
N VAL A 615 12.18 8.46 -12.41
CA VAL A 615 12.71 9.67 -13.05
C VAL A 615 14.18 9.91 -12.69
N SER A 616 14.60 9.63 -11.46
CA SER A 616 16.00 9.73 -11.04
C SER A 616 16.94 8.79 -11.79
N ASN A 617 16.44 7.63 -12.24
CA ASN A 617 17.18 6.69 -13.09
C ASN A 617 17.39 7.20 -14.53
N VAL A 618 16.61 8.17 -15.01
CA VAL A 618 16.77 8.76 -16.36
C VAL A 618 17.48 10.11 -16.33
N THR A 619 17.35 10.87 -15.24
CA THR A 619 17.99 12.17 -15.00
C THR A 619 18.24 12.33 -13.50
N ARG A 620 19.44 12.76 -13.07
CA ARG A 620 19.74 13.00 -11.64
C ARG A 620 18.80 14.06 -11.06
N LEU A 621 17.79 13.62 -10.31
CA LEU A 621 16.98 14.48 -9.46
C LEU A 621 17.80 14.92 -8.26
N LYS A 622 17.54 16.13 -7.77
CA LYS A 622 18.26 16.75 -6.67
C LYS A 622 17.26 17.09 -5.57
N THR A 623 17.19 16.27 -4.53
CA THR A 623 16.48 16.63 -3.31
C THR A 623 17.26 17.69 -2.55
N VAL A 624 16.61 18.80 -2.22
CA VAL A 624 17.15 19.77 -1.28
C VAL A 624 16.92 19.23 0.12
N GLN A 625 18.01 18.95 0.83
CA GLN A 625 18.00 18.54 2.22
C GLN A 625 18.39 19.72 3.12
N LEU A 626 17.81 19.73 4.32
CA LEU A 626 18.12 20.69 5.37
C LEU A 626 18.91 19.99 6.48
N TYR A 627 20.12 20.47 6.74
CA TYR A 627 20.93 20.04 7.89
C TYR A 627 21.03 21.18 8.88
N ALA A 628 20.82 20.94 10.17
CA ALA A 628 20.88 22.01 11.15
C ALA A 628 21.21 21.52 12.57
N GLY A 629 21.69 22.43 13.42
CA GLY A 629 21.94 22.14 14.84
C GLY A 629 22.81 23.17 15.57
N CYS A 630 23.07 22.90 16.85
CA CYS A 630 23.96 23.67 17.71
C CYS A 630 25.36 23.04 17.84
N ALA A 631 26.37 23.90 18.04
CA ALA A 631 27.76 23.46 18.21
C ALA A 631 28.05 22.79 19.57
N LYS A 632 27.11 22.84 20.53
CA LYS A 632 27.24 22.21 21.86
C LYS A 632 25.87 21.76 22.34
N TRP A 633 25.86 20.72 23.16
CA TRP A 633 24.66 20.25 23.86
C TRP A 633 24.42 20.97 25.20
N SER A 634 25.41 21.73 25.71
CA SER A 634 25.25 22.51 26.93
C SER A 634 25.93 23.88 26.86
N TYR A 635 25.26 24.86 27.48
CA TYR A 635 25.68 26.27 27.50
C TYR A 635 25.56 26.88 28.89
N LEU A 636 26.37 27.89 29.18
CA LEU A 636 26.21 28.67 30.41
C LEU A 636 25.05 29.64 30.27
N LEU A 637 24.35 29.88 31.38
CA LEU A 637 23.29 30.89 31.45
C LEU A 637 23.80 32.26 30.94
N GLY A 638 23.07 32.86 30.00
CA GLY A 638 23.43 34.13 29.36
C GLY A 638 24.50 34.06 28.26
N GLN A 639 25.07 32.88 27.98
CA GLN A 639 25.98 32.70 26.85
C GLN A 639 25.19 32.63 25.53
N PRO A 640 25.58 33.37 24.48
CA PRO A 640 24.94 33.25 23.17
C PRO A 640 25.07 31.82 22.62
N VAL A 641 23.94 31.25 22.25
CA VAL A 641 23.80 30.02 21.49
C VAL A 641 23.65 30.39 20.03
N THR A 642 24.37 29.73 19.13
CA THR A 642 24.23 29.90 17.69
C THR A 642 23.80 28.58 17.07
N ILE A 643 22.67 28.63 16.38
CA ILE A 643 22.06 27.55 15.62
C ILE A 643 22.46 27.76 14.16
N THR A 644 22.94 26.71 13.53
CA THR A 644 23.38 26.73 12.13
C THR A 644 22.51 25.82 11.30
N ALA A 645 22.13 26.24 10.09
CA ALA A 645 21.42 25.43 9.11
C ALA A 645 22.09 25.54 7.73
N ILE A 646 22.11 24.44 6.97
CA ILE A 646 22.67 24.33 5.63
C ILE A 646 21.62 23.68 4.73
N SER A 647 21.28 24.35 3.63
CA SER A 647 20.45 23.80 2.57
C SER A 647 21.34 23.25 1.44
N TRP A 648 21.12 22.00 1.05
CA TRP A 648 22.06 21.26 0.20
C TRP A 648 21.38 20.26 -0.73
N ASN A 649 21.80 20.22 -2.00
CA ASN A 649 21.30 19.26 -3.00
C ASN A 649 22.43 18.72 -3.91
N ASP A 650 23.47 18.18 -3.26
CA ASP A 650 24.83 17.88 -3.78
C ASP A 650 25.76 19.10 -3.89
N THR A 651 25.18 20.30 -3.84
CA THR A 651 25.86 21.59 -3.79
C THR A 651 25.08 22.53 -2.88
N ALA A 652 25.72 23.60 -2.40
CA ALA A 652 25.09 24.66 -1.62
C ALA A 652 23.87 25.24 -2.34
N VAL A 653 22.73 25.31 -1.63
CA VAL A 653 21.48 25.91 -2.14
C VAL A 653 21.30 27.28 -1.49
N SER A 654 21.58 28.33 -2.26
CA SER A 654 21.49 29.72 -1.82
C SER A 654 20.08 30.31 -2.05
N GLY A 655 19.66 31.24 -1.20
CA GLY A 655 18.40 31.96 -1.39
C GLY A 655 17.17 31.26 -0.83
N THR A 656 17.35 30.20 -0.05
CA THR A 656 16.29 29.43 0.61
C THR A 656 15.98 30.02 1.97
N ASP A 657 14.69 30.21 2.27
CA ASP A 657 14.26 30.68 3.58
C ASP A 657 14.26 29.53 4.60
N VAL A 658 15.01 29.70 5.69
CA VAL A 658 15.09 28.75 6.80
C VAL A 658 14.54 29.38 8.06
N ARG A 659 13.50 28.77 8.62
CA ARG A 659 12.85 29.18 9.86
C ARG A 659 13.46 28.45 11.06
N PHE A 660 13.82 29.20 12.10
CA PHE A 660 14.38 28.74 13.37
C PHE A 660 13.40 29.09 14.50
N VAL A 661 12.97 28.08 15.23
CA VAL A 661 12.11 28.21 16.43
C VAL A 661 12.84 27.58 17.61
N VAL A 662 12.84 28.26 18.75
CA VAL A 662 13.39 27.76 20.02
C VAL A 662 12.38 28.00 21.12
N ASP A 663 12.06 26.97 21.88
CA ASP A 663 11.20 27.01 23.05
C ASP A 663 12.02 26.61 24.29
N ASP A 664 11.74 27.23 25.45
CA ASP A 664 12.33 26.77 26.71
C ASP A 664 11.57 25.57 27.31
N TYR A 665 12.05 25.05 28.44
CA TYR A 665 11.48 23.87 29.12
C TYR A 665 10.00 24.02 29.55
N ASP A 666 9.47 25.25 29.59
CA ASP A 666 8.06 25.53 29.87
C ASP A 666 7.24 25.74 28.58
N TYR A 667 7.82 25.44 27.41
CA TYR A 667 7.27 25.66 26.06
C TYR A 667 6.99 27.13 25.74
N GLU A 668 7.74 28.07 26.34
CA GLU A 668 7.68 29.49 25.95
C GLU A 668 8.67 29.78 24.82
N GLU A 669 8.19 30.40 23.74
CA GLU A 669 8.98 30.74 22.57
C GLU A 669 10.06 31.79 22.90
N VAL A 670 11.33 31.39 22.76
CA VAL A 670 12.53 32.21 23.04
C VAL A 670 13.13 32.78 21.75
N LEU A 671 12.92 32.10 20.62
CA LEU A 671 13.35 32.54 19.29
C LEU A 671 12.35 32.05 18.23
N ASN A 672 11.95 32.91 17.30
CA ASN A 672 11.22 32.53 16.08
C ASN A 672 11.59 33.51 14.97
N THR A 673 12.48 33.09 14.09
CA THR A 673 13.03 33.93 13.03
C THR A 673 13.23 33.12 11.75
N THR A 674 13.17 33.79 10.60
CA THR A 674 13.49 33.18 9.31
C THR A 674 14.66 33.92 8.69
N ASN A 675 15.70 33.18 8.33
CA ASN A 675 16.89 33.70 7.69
C ASN A 675 17.13 32.97 6.37
N THR A 676 17.57 33.71 5.35
CA THR A 676 17.83 33.17 4.01
C THR A 676 19.25 32.63 3.90
N THR A 677 19.43 31.49 3.23
CA THR A 677 20.74 30.89 3.00
C THR A 677 21.65 31.75 2.10
N ASP A 678 22.94 31.81 2.43
CA ASP A 678 23.96 32.51 1.64
C ASP A 678 24.46 31.68 0.44
N ASP A 679 25.46 32.18 -0.30
CA ASP A 679 26.05 31.49 -1.48
C ASP A 679 26.68 30.11 -1.14
N MET A 680 26.88 29.81 0.14
CA MET A 680 27.36 28.51 0.65
C MET A 680 26.21 27.64 1.20
N GLY A 681 24.96 28.08 1.02
CA GLY A 681 23.77 27.38 1.50
C GLY A 681 23.55 27.55 3.00
N LEU A 682 24.27 28.45 3.67
CA LEU A 682 24.29 28.60 5.12
C LEU A 682 23.29 29.66 5.61
N ALA A 683 22.52 29.33 6.63
CA ALA A 683 21.74 30.27 7.45
C ALA A 683 22.07 30.05 8.93
N THR A 684 22.15 31.12 9.73
CA THR A 684 22.39 31.00 11.19
C THR A 684 21.42 31.85 11.97
N ALA A 685 21.06 31.43 13.17
CA ALA A 685 20.29 32.21 14.13
C ALA A 685 20.92 32.09 15.52
N SER A 686 20.73 33.09 16.39
CA SER A 686 21.32 33.07 17.73
C SER A 686 20.33 33.56 18.78
N PHE A 687 20.38 32.98 19.98
CA PHE A 687 19.65 33.44 21.16
C PHE A 687 20.54 33.39 22.40
N ALA A 688 20.13 34.03 23.49
CA ALA A 688 20.84 34.00 24.77
C ALA A 688 19.90 33.46 25.85
N PRO A 689 20.15 32.27 26.40
CA PRO A 689 19.32 31.68 27.46
C PRO A 689 19.23 32.59 28.69
N VAL A 690 18.01 32.81 29.18
CA VAL A 690 17.75 33.64 30.38
C VAL A 690 17.30 32.83 31.59
N THR A 691 16.98 31.55 31.38
CA THR A 691 16.64 30.55 32.41
C THR A 691 17.55 29.32 32.27
N GLU A 692 17.81 28.66 33.40
CA GLU A 692 18.43 27.33 33.41
C GLU A 692 17.41 26.27 33.00
N GLY A 693 17.86 25.19 32.37
CA GLY A 693 16.99 24.10 31.90
C GLY A 693 17.20 23.73 30.44
N GLY A 694 16.31 22.89 29.92
CA GLY A 694 16.32 22.46 28.52
C GLY A 694 15.72 23.52 27.58
N TYR A 695 16.17 23.52 26.34
CA TYR A 695 15.59 24.29 25.24
C TYR A 695 15.42 23.38 24.02
N ASP A 696 14.22 23.37 23.46
CA ASP A 696 13.86 22.63 22.26
C ASP A 696 14.00 23.52 21.03
N ILE A 697 14.52 22.98 19.94
CA ILE A 697 14.86 23.72 18.73
C ILE A 697 14.20 23.03 17.54
N THR A 698 13.41 23.79 16.77
CA THR A 698 12.78 23.31 15.52
C THR A 698 13.18 24.19 14.36
N ILE A 699 13.70 23.59 13.29
CA ILE A 699 14.27 24.28 12.14
C ILE A 699 13.60 23.73 10.89
N SER A 700 13.09 24.59 10.00
CA SER A 700 12.35 24.16 8.80
C SER A 700 12.66 25.04 7.59
N ASP A 701 12.52 24.49 6.39
CA ASP A 701 12.69 25.23 5.13
C ASP A 701 11.42 25.26 4.27
N GLU A 702 11.49 25.97 3.14
CA GLU A 702 10.39 26.10 2.18
C GLU A 702 10.11 24.80 1.38
N PHE A 703 10.98 23.79 1.48
CA PHE A 703 10.83 22.50 0.80
C PHE A 703 10.15 21.45 1.67
N GLY A 704 9.74 21.82 2.89
CA GLY A 704 9.03 20.94 3.83
C GLY A 704 9.97 20.11 4.70
N ASN A 705 11.29 20.33 4.64
CA ASN A 705 12.22 19.66 5.54
C ASN A 705 12.10 20.25 6.95
N VAL A 706 12.15 19.39 7.97
CA VAL A 706 12.13 19.79 9.38
C VAL A 706 13.22 19.05 10.15
N VAL A 707 14.03 19.79 10.91
CA VAL A 707 15.08 19.30 11.80
C VAL A 707 14.77 19.71 13.23
N HIS A 708 14.85 18.76 14.16
CA HIS A 708 14.69 18.99 15.59
C HIS A 708 16.03 18.81 16.32
N ASP A 709 16.33 19.70 17.27
CA ASP A 709 17.53 19.67 18.11
C ASP A 709 17.19 20.13 19.54
N TRP A 710 18.09 19.91 20.51
CA TRP A 710 17.88 20.31 21.90
C TRP A 710 19.19 20.67 22.61
N ILE A 711 19.14 21.56 23.61
CA ILE A 711 20.30 21.95 24.42
C ILE A 711 19.96 22.10 25.92
N TRP A 712 20.96 22.03 26.81
CA TRP A 712 20.83 22.25 28.26
C TRP A 712 21.60 23.48 28.76
N VAL A 713 21.02 24.28 29.66
CA VAL A 713 21.63 25.52 30.17
C VAL A 713 21.77 25.49 31.70
N TYR A 714 22.93 25.91 32.23
CA TYR A 714 23.22 25.89 33.67
C TYR A 714 24.10 27.07 34.18
N GLN A 715 24.10 27.33 35.50
CA GLN A 715 24.89 28.34 36.21
C GLN A 715 25.86 27.69 37.23
N PRO A 716 27.14 28.13 37.35
CA PRO A 716 28.11 27.54 38.28
C PRO A 716 27.97 28.06 39.75
N PRO A 717 28.47 27.31 40.77
CA PRO A 717 28.10 27.55 42.18
C PRO A 717 28.96 28.59 42.95
N SER A 718 28.33 29.72 43.32
CA SER A 718 28.58 30.68 44.45
C SER A 718 29.75 31.71 44.44
N GLU A 719 29.51 32.89 45.07
CA GLU A 719 30.40 34.08 45.16
C GLU A 719 31.37 34.11 46.38
N PRO A 720 32.62 34.65 46.27
CA PRO A 720 33.53 34.90 47.41
C PRO A 720 33.67 36.37 47.88
N GLU A 721 34.09 36.55 49.15
CA GLU A 721 34.35 37.82 49.87
C GLU A 721 35.37 38.79 49.20
N GLU A 722 35.33 40.07 49.59
CA GLU A 722 36.05 41.20 48.97
C GLU A 722 37.53 40.93 48.67
N ILE A 723 37.83 40.87 47.38
CA ILE A 723 39.17 40.72 46.81
C ILE A 723 39.88 42.08 46.64
N PRO A 724 41.20 42.16 46.88
CA PRO A 724 41.97 43.42 46.95
C PRO A 724 42.18 44.07 45.58
N PHE A 725 41.97 43.31 44.51
CA PHE A 725 41.95 43.75 43.14
C PHE A 725 41.00 42.86 42.32
N TYR A 726 40.60 43.32 41.15
CA TYR A 726 39.90 42.56 40.13
C TYR A 726 40.82 42.38 38.94
N THR A 727 40.65 41.27 38.24
CA THR A 727 41.32 40.99 36.97
C THR A 727 40.35 40.28 36.04
N PRO A 728 40.35 40.59 34.73
CA PRO A 728 39.50 39.88 33.79
C PRO A 728 39.92 38.41 33.68
N TYR A 729 38.92 37.53 33.63
CA TYR A 729 39.11 36.13 33.31
C TYR A 729 39.65 35.99 31.89
N GLN A 730 40.74 35.22 31.72
CA GLN A 730 41.37 35.03 30.43
C GLN A 730 41.99 33.64 30.34
N SER A 731 41.46 32.81 29.44
CA SER A 731 41.99 31.49 29.15
C SER A 731 42.94 31.51 27.96
N TYR A 732 43.88 30.57 27.96
CA TYR A 732 44.90 30.42 26.94
C TYR A 732 44.87 28.98 26.42
N VAL A 733 44.93 28.80 25.11
CA VAL A 733 45.11 27.49 24.47
C VAL A 733 46.45 27.53 23.74
N ALA A 734 47.29 26.52 23.94
CA ALA A 734 48.64 26.51 23.38
C ALA A 734 49.14 25.09 23.07
N MET A 735 49.92 24.95 22.00
CA MET A 735 50.56 23.68 21.69
C MET A 735 51.78 23.43 22.61
N PRO A 736 52.17 22.16 22.85
CA PRO A 736 53.40 21.83 23.55
C PRO A 736 54.63 22.52 22.92
N ASN A 737 55.62 22.88 23.74
CA ASN A 737 56.88 23.54 23.32
C ASN A 737 56.75 24.95 22.71
N THR A 738 55.63 25.63 22.90
CA THR A 738 55.45 27.04 22.49
C THR A 738 55.67 27.99 23.67
N THR A 739 55.78 29.30 23.41
CA THR A 739 55.79 30.32 24.47
C THR A 739 54.46 31.07 24.48
N VAL A 740 53.73 30.98 25.59
CA VAL A 740 52.45 31.67 25.79
C VAL A 740 52.70 33.01 26.46
N GLN A 741 52.33 34.10 25.80
CA GLN A 741 52.44 35.45 26.35
C GLN A 741 51.16 35.80 27.12
N MET A 742 51.23 35.71 28.44
CA MET A 742 50.12 35.98 29.34
C MET A 742 50.18 37.42 29.82
N LYS A 743 49.04 38.10 29.86
CA LYS A 743 48.98 39.50 30.30
C LYS A 743 47.67 39.77 31.02
N TYR A 744 47.77 40.25 32.26
CA TYR A 744 46.62 40.52 33.10
C TYR A 744 46.61 41.96 33.58
N THR A 745 45.42 42.56 33.57
CA THR A 745 45.20 43.89 34.13
C THR A 745 44.61 43.72 35.53
N LEU A 746 45.21 44.35 36.53
CA LEU A 746 44.82 44.31 37.93
C LEU A 746 44.36 45.71 38.33
N VAL A 747 43.14 45.80 38.84
CA VAL A 747 42.56 47.07 39.31
C VAL A 747 42.00 46.91 40.71
N THR A 748 42.15 47.90 41.58
CA THR A 748 41.45 47.93 42.87
C THR A 748 39.93 47.96 42.67
N PRO A 749 39.11 47.69 43.71
CA PRO A 749 37.66 47.76 43.58
C PRO A 749 37.08 49.11 43.13
N ASP A 750 37.82 50.21 43.33
CA ASP A 750 37.49 51.53 42.80
C ASP A 750 38.10 51.81 41.40
N PHE A 751 38.49 50.75 40.68
CA PHE A 751 39.01 50.71 39.31
C PHE A 751 40.31 51.51 39.08
N ARG A 752 41.17 51.62 40.10
CA ARG A 752 42.51 52.21 39.94
C ARG A 752 43.54 51.11 39.67
N PRO A 753 44.64 51.40 38.95
CA PRO A 753 45.66 50.40 38.70
C PRO A 753 46.26 49.84 40.01
N TYR A 754 46.21 48.52 40.18
CA TYR A 754 46.77 47.83 41.33
C TYR A 754 48.26 47.53 41.10
N ASN A 755 49.15 48.05 41.94
CA ASN A 755 50.62 48.01 41.68
C ASN A 755 51.43 47.34 42.79
N GLU A 756 50.79 46.61 43.69
CA GLU A 756 51.52 45.79 44.67
C GLU A 756 51.87 44.43 44.04
N ASP A 757 52.91 43.78 44.58
CA ASP A 757 53.39 42.50 44.07
C ASP A 757 52.32 41.41 44.19
N VAL A 758 52.16 40.64 43.12
CA VAL A 758 51.27 39.47 43.06
C VAL A 758 52.04 38.25 42.58
N ASN A 759 51.53 37.05 42.87
CA ASN A 759 52.02 35.81 42.29
C ASN A 759 51.08 35.34 41.19
N LEU A 760 51.60 35.10 39.99
CA LEU A 760 50.92 34.33 38.95
C LEU A 760 51.20 32.85 39.21
N CYS A 761 50.14 32.10 39.51
CA CYS A 761 50.19 30.69 39.83
C CYS A 761 49.44 29.88 38.76
N ILE A 762 49.99 28.74 38.34
CA ILE A 762 49.29 27.76 37.49
C ILE A 762 49.46 26.39 38.14
N GLY A 763 48.34 25.75 38.48
CA GLY A 763 48.29 24.43 39.12
C GLY A 763 47.70 23.36 38.20
N ASP A 764 48.01 22.10 38.48
CA ASP A 764 47.41 20.96 37.78
C ASP A 764 45.91 20.83 38.11
N TYR A 765 45.10 20.44 37.12
CA TYR A 765 43.66 20.28 37.29
C TYR A 765 43.27 19.30 38.43
N TRP A 766 44.06 18.24 38.64
CA TRP A 766 43.74 17.21 39.64
C TRP A 766 44.23 17.56 41.05
N ASP A 767 45.24 18.41 41.18
CA ASP A 767 45.67 19.02 42.45
C ASP A 767 46.10 20.48 42.22
N PRO A 768 45.16 21.44 42.33
CA PRO A 768 45.42 22.87 42.05
C PRO A 768 46.47 23.52 42.97
N TRP A 769 46.95 22.79 43.98
CA TRP A 769 47.98 23.23 44.92
C TRP A 769 49.37 22.72 44.57
N ASP A 770 49.50 21.78 43.64
CA ASP A 770 50.77 21.38 43.03
C ASP A 770 51.10 22.34 41.87
N LEU A 771 51.71 23.46 42.24
CA LEU A 771 51.92 24.59 41.32
C LEU A 771 53.08 24.32 40.36
N VAL A 772 52.76 24.18 39.08
CA VAL A 772 53.71 24.07 37.97
C VAL A 772 54.36 25.43 37.67
N VAL A 773 53.62 26.53 37.86
CA VAL A 773 54.13 27.90 37.76
C VAL A 773 53.75 28.66 39.02
N ASN A 774 54.71 29.36 39.63
CA ASN A 774 54.48 30.28 40.74
C ASN A 774 55.54 31.39 40.70
N VAL A 775 55.22 32.50 40.06
CA VAL A 775 56.16 33.59 39.81
C VAL A 775 55.63 34.90 40.39
N SER A 776 56.49 35.60 41.13
CA SER A 776 56.16 36.92 41.69
C SER A 776 56.42 38.01 40.66
N LEU A 777 55.41 38.84 40.42
CA LEU A 777 55.40 39.89 39.40
C LEU A 777 54.92 41.20 40.04
N THR A 778 55.66 42.28 39.77
CA THR A 778 55.24 43.64 40.14
C THR A 778 54.46 44.27 38.99
N PRO A 779 53.17 44.61 39.15
CA PRO A 779 52.39 45.24 38.09
C PRO A 779 52.94 46.63 37.74
N VAL A 780 52.97 46.98 36.45
CA VAL A 780 53.32 48.32 35.96
C VAL A 780 52.05 48.99 35.43
N ASN A 781 51.56 50.00 36.15
CA ASN A 781 50.26 50.62 35.89
C ASN A 781 49.11 49.59 35.87
N GLY A 782 49.07 48.71 36.87
CA GLY A 782 48.01 47.72 36.99
C GLY A 782 48.08 46.64 35.92
N THR A 783 49.24 46.36 35.34
CA THR A 783 49.38 45.28 34.37
C THR A 783 50.60 44.43 34.70
N ILE A 784 50.37 43.12 34.77
CA ILE A 784 51.43 42.10 34.78
C ILE A 784 51.50 41.44 33.40
N ALA A 785 52.70 41.06 32.97
CA ALA A 785 52.91 40.28 31.76
C ALA A 785 53.97 39.22 32.03
N TYR A 786 53.74 38.01 31.53
CA TYR A 786 54.62 36.87 31.73
C TYR A 786 54.62 35.98 30.49
N GLY A 787 55.82 35.68 29.96
CA GLY A 787 55.99 34.75 28.85
C GLY A 787 56.29 33.36 29.40
N LEU A 788 55.29 32.48 29.43
CA LEU A 788 55.46 31.10 29.87
C LEU A 788 56.02 30.26 28.74
N ASN A 789 57.26 29.78 28.88
CA ASN A 789 57.88 28.91 27.90
C ASN A 789 57.56 27.44 28.20
N LEU A 790 56.63 26.86 27.44
CA LEU A 790 56.13 25.49 27.66
C LEU A 790 57.15 24.40 27.32
N SER A 791 58.27 24.74 26.66
CA SER A 791 59.35 23.76 26.40
C SER A 791 60.17 23.40 27.66
N GLU A 792 59.99 24.15 28.75
CA GLU A 792 60.74 23.95 30.00
C GLU A 792 60.01 23.03 30.99
N TYR A 793 58.84 22.54 30.61
CA TYR A 793 57.95 21.71 31.42
C TYR A 793 57.67 20.38 30.72
N SER A 794 57.59 19.29 31.51
CA SER A 794 57.21 17.96 31.03
C SER A 794 55.76 17.70 31.41
N PHE A 795 54.91 17.49 30.41
CA PHE A 795 53.49 17.16 30.57
C PHE A 795 53.27 15.66 30.26
N ASP A 796 52.08 15.13 30.57
CA ASP A 796 51.74 13.70 30.47
C ASP A 796 52.08 13.07 29.11
N ASP A 797 52.24 11.74 29.09
CA ASP A 797 52.79 10.97 27.95
C ASP A 797 52.03 11.16 26.61
N ASP A 798 50.78 11.64 26.64
CA ASP A 798 49.94 11.88 25.46
C ASP A 798 49.91 13.36 25.00
N GLY A 799 50.64 14.26 25.66
CA GLY A 799 50.82 15.66 25.25
C GLY A 799 49.65 16.61 25.54
N TYR A 800 48.57 16.11 26.13
CA TYR A 800 47.44 16.90 26.65
C TYR A 800 47.69 17.33 28.08
N TRP A 801 47.41 18.59 28.43
CA TRP A 801 47.50 19.06 29.81
C TRP A 801 46.60 20.26 30.07
N TRP A 802 45.92 20.26 31.21
CA TRP A 802 45.03 21.35 31.62
C TRP A 802 45.42 21.87 33.00
N GLY A 803 45.56 23.19 33.14
CA GLY A 803 45.90 23.81 34.41
C GLY A 803 45.18 25.12 34.67
N ASP A 804 44.78 25.31 35.92
CA ASP A 804 44.07 26.48 36.38
C ASP A 804 45.03 27.63 36.72
N ILE A 805 44.71 28.83 36.24
CA ILE A 805 45.51 30.04 36.44
C ILE A 805 44.90 30.86 37.58
N TYR A 806 45.73 31.17 38.58
CA TYR A 806 45.36 32.03 39.70
C TYR A 806 46.32 33.21 39.81
N ILE A 807 45.79 34.38 40.16
CA ILE A 807 46.61 35.53 40.60
C ILE A 807 46.40 35.72 42.09
N ARG A 808 47.48 35.59 42.86
CA ARG A 808 47.44 35.56 44.32
C ARG A 808 48.13 36.78 44.93
N ASN A 809 47.56 37.32 46.01
CA ASN A 809 48.25 38.21 46.94
C ASN A 809 48.10 37.67 48.36
N GLY A 810 49.20 37.22 48.95
CA GLY A 810 49.18 36.62 50.28
C GLY A 810 48.32 35.36 50.33
N ALA A 811 47.25 35.39 51.13
CA ALA A 811 46.31 34.27 51.29
C ALA A 811 45.11 34.33 50.32
N GLU A 812 44.96 35.41 49.57
CA GLU A 812 43.83 35.65 48.69
C GLU A 812 44.21 35.28 47.25
N SER A 813 43.30 34.58 46.56
CA SER A 813 43.51 34.08 45.19
C SER A 813 42.31 34.40 44.32
N ILE A 814 42.57 34.95 43.14
CA ILE A 814 41.56 35.17 42.11
C ILE A 814 41.80 34.16 41.01
N TYR A 815 40.77 33.39 40.67
CA TYR A 815 40.79 32.54 39.49
C TYR A 815 40.77 33.42 38.25
N ALA A 816 41.85 33.38 37.49
CA ALA A 816 42.12 34.32 36.41
C ALA A 816 41.99 33.68 35.02
N GLY A 817 41.68 32.38 34.93
CA GLY A 817 41.58 31.66 33.67
C GLY A 817 42.09 30.23 33.78
N TYR A 818 42.17 29.54 32.66
CA TYR A 818 42.91 28.28 32.55
C TYR A 818 43.89 28.31 31.37
N LEU A 819 44.88 27.42 31.40
CA LEU A 819 45.76 27.11 30.29
C LEU A 819 45.47 25.67 29.82
N ASP A 820 44.99 25.53 28.60
CA ASP A 820 44.76 24.24 27.94
C ASP A 820 45.87 23.98 26.92
N ILE A 821 46.54 22.84 27.06
CA ILE A 821 47.57 22.36 26.16
C ILE A 821 46.97 21.23 25.33
N ASP A 822 46.54 21.58 24.12
CA ASP A 822 46.06 20.65 23.10
C ASP A 822 47.11 20.52 21.99
N PRO A 823 47.71 19.32 21.79
CA PRO A 823 48.69 19.09 20.75
C PRO A 823 48.12 19.16 19.32
N GLU A 824 46.80 19.12 19.11
CA GLU A 824 46.18 19.04 17.77
C GLU A 824 45.43 20.31 17.32
N GLY A 825 44.66 20.98 18.19
CA GLY A 825 44.00 22.27 17.87
C GLY A 825 42.80 22.18 16.90
N TYR A 826 42.19 20.99 16.77
CA TYR A 826 41.01 20.71 15.94
C TYR A 826 39.97 19.88 16.72
N THR A 827 38.69 20.09 16.42
CA THR A 827 37.54 19.36 16.99
C THR A 827 36.75 18.69 15.86
N SER A 828 36.16 17.52 16.15
CA SER A 828 35.38 16.70 15.22
C SER A 828 33.99 16.39 15.82
N GLU A 829 32.93 16.47 15.01
CA GLU A 829 31.52 16.27 15.39
C GLU A 829 30.77 15.42 14.35
N LEU A 830 29.74 14.69 14.79
CA LEU A 830 28.91 13.80 13.96
C LEU A 830 27.42 14.03 14.27
N TYR A 831 26.60 14.25 13.26
CA TYR A 831 25.17 14.55 13.36
C TYR A 831 24.32 13.70 12.42
N PRO A 832 23.05 13.38 12.75
CA PRO A 832 22.47 13.51 14.09
C PRO A 832 23.19 12.58 15.06
N TRP A 833 23.22 12.95 16.35
CA TRP A 833 23.88 12.12 17.37
C TRP A 833 23.02 10.90 17.75
N TYR A 834 21.70 11.03 17.62
CA TYR A 834 20.70 9.97 17.78
C TYR A 834 19.62 10.14 16.73
N VAL A 835 19.13 9.04 16.16
CA VAL A 835 18.08 9.07 15.14
C VAL A 835 17.10 7.91 15.35
N ARG A 836 15.81 8.16 15.11
CA ARG A 836 14.82 7.12 14.91
C ARG A 836 14.58 6.93 13.42
N ALA A 837 14.56 5.69 12.97
CA ALA A 837 14.37 5.36 11.56
C ALA A 837 13.53 4.08 11.43
N SER A 838 12.91 3.86 10.29
CA SER A 838 12.21 2.61 9.95
C SER A 838 13.10 1.69 9.11
N PRO A 839 12.81 0.38 9.07
CA PRO A 839 13.50 -0.51 8.14
C PRO A 839 13.38 -0.01 6.69
N GLY A 840 14.49 -0.02 5.94
CA GLY A 840 14.56 0.52 4.57
C GLY A 840 14.90 2.02 4.48
N ASP A 841 14.83 2.77 5.59
CA ASP A 841 15.21 4.18 5.60
C ASP A 841 16.69 4.37 5.24
N THR A 842 17.01 5.53 4.67
CA THR A 842 18.41 5.96 4.51
C THR A 842 18.63 7.22 5.33
N ILE A 843 19.53 7.11 6.31
CA ILE A 843 19.87 8.18 7.23
C ILE A 843 21.12 8.89 6.71
N THR A 844 21.04 10.19 6.48
CA THR A 844 22.20 11.00 6.11
C THR A 844 22.88 11.57 7.35
N TYR A 845 24.16 11.28 7.50
CA TYR A 845 25.03 11.78 8.54
C TYR A 845 25.89 12.94 8.04
N LEU A 846 26.06 13.95 8.88
CA LEU A 846 27.01 15.05 8.71
C LEU A 846 28.18 14.84 9.67
N PHE A 847 29.38 14.71 9.12
CA PHE A 847 30.63 14.73 9.86
C PHE A 847 31.36 16.05 9.63
N GLN A 848 31.70 16.74 10.71
CA GLN A 848 32.36 18.04 10.68
C GLN A 848 33.68 18.01 11.46
N LYS A 849 34.73 18.61 10.92
CA LYS A 849 36.01 18.87 11.57
C LYS A 849 36.45 20.32 11.35
N TYR A 850 36.77 21.01 12.44
CA TYR A 850 37.10 22.43 12.42
C TYR A 850 38.16 22.79 13.46
N ASN A 851 38.80 23.94 13.29
CA ASN A 851 39.79 24.46 14.24
C ASN A 851 39.08 25.00 15.49
N SER A 852 39.39 24.43 16.65
CA SER A 852 38.71 24.72 17.92
C SER A 852 38.94 26.14 18.46
N ILE A 853 39.94 26.85 17.94
CA ILE A 853 40.35 28.18 18.40
C ILE A 853 39.62 29.29 17.63
N ASN A 854 39.25 29.06 16.37
CA ASN A 854 38.68 30.11 15.51
C ASN A 854 37.47 29.67 14.66
N ASN A 855 36.97 28.44 14.85
CA ASN A 855 35.86 27.84 14.09
C ASN A 855 36.07 27.82 12.56
N SER A 856 37.31 27.95 12.08
CA SER A 856 37.59 27.80 10.65
C SER A 856 37.59 26.32 10.26
N PRO A 857 37.15 25.98 9.03
CA PRO A 857 37.07 24.58 8.64
C PRO A 857 38.46 23.94 8.54
N ALA A 858 38.56 22.65 8.92
CA ALA A 858 39.81 21.91 8.80
C ALA A 858 40.12 21.57 7.33
N SER A 859 41.38 21.22 7.05
CA SER A 859 41.78 20.74 5.72
C SER A 859 41.16 19.37 5.43
N ASP A 860 40.76 19.17 4.18
CA ASP A 860 40.20 17.93 3.63
C ASP A 860 41.04 16.70 3.98
N ASN A 861 40.37 15.66 4.46
CA ASN A 861 40.98 14.38 4.82
C ASN A 861 39.97 13.22 4.67
N GLU A 862 40.48 12.00 4.60
CA GLU A 862 39.67 10.78 4.48
C GLU A 862 39.48 10.10 5.86
N TYR A 863 38.25 9.66 6.15
CA TYR A 863 37.83 9.04 7.40
C TYR A 863 37.12 7.72 7.12
N THR A 864 37.26 6.74 8.01
CA THR A 864 36.59 5.44 7.89
C THR A 864 35.35 5.42 8.77
N VAL A 865 34.21 5.08 8.18
CA VAL A 865 32.91 4.91 8.83
C VAL A 865 32.59 3.43 8.94
N ASN A 866 32.19 2.98 10.13
CA ASN A 866 31.68 1.63 10.39
C ASN A 866 30.25 1.72 10.92
N VAL A 867 29.36 0.86 10.41
CA VAL A 867 27.97 0.76 10.86
C VAL A 867 27.70 -0.64 11.36
N TYR A 868 27.37 -0.76 12.65
CA TYR A 868 27.02 -2.01 13.31
C TYR A 868 25.51 -2.12 13.42
N TRP A 869 24.94 -3.24 12.98
CA TRP A 869 23.50 -3.49 13.03
C TRP A 869 23.18 -4.62 13.99
N LEU A 870 22.08 -4.48 14.74
CA LEU A 870 21.66 -5.44 15.76
C LEU A 870 20.28 -6.01 15.43
N SER A 871 20.21 -7.32 15.25
CA SER A 871 18.94 -8.08 15.15
C SER A 871 18.30 -8.27 16.52
N GLU A 872 17.03 -8.70 16.55
CA GLU A 872 16.30 -8.98 17.80
C GLU A 872 17.04 -9.99 18.70
N VAL A 873 17.62 -11.03 18.09
CA VAL A 873 18.32 -12.10 18.81
C VAL A 873 19.61 -11.57 19.44
N GLU A 874 20.33 -10.71 18.73
CA GLU A 874 21.57 -10.08 19.21
C GLU A 874 21.28 -9.08 20.32
N ILE A 875 20.20 -8.28 20.19
CA ILE A 875 19.71 -7.39 21.24
C ILE A 875 19.37 -8.18 22.51
N ARG A 876 18.62 -9.28 22.39
CA ARG A 876 18.27 -10.13 23.55
C ARG A 876 19.51 -10.75 24.19
N SER A 877 20.47 -11.23 23.38
CA SER A 877 21.72 -11.78 23.88
C SER A 877 22.58 -10.73 24.59
N LEU A 878 22.65 -9.50 24.07
CA LEU A 878 23.36 -8.37 24.66
C LEU A 878 22.71 -7.91 25.97
N ALA A 879 21.37 -7.87 26.02
CA ALA A 879 20.61 -7.50 27.22
C ALA A 879 20.84 -8.46 28.40
N GLU A 880 21.07 -9.75 28.11
CA GLU A 880 21.36 -10.77 29.14
C GLU A 880 22.77 -10.63 29.74
N THR A 881 23.73 -10.11 28.98
CA THR A 881 25.13 -9.97 29.41
C THR A 881 25.51 -8.56 29.86
N ASN A 882 24.87 -7.52 29.31
CA ASN A 882 25.17 -6.11 29.58
C ASN A 882 23.91 -5.23 29.48
N PHE A 883 23.09 -5.27 30.54
CA PHE A 883 21.82 -4.53 30.63
C PHE A 883 22.00 -3.00 30.59
N GLU A 884 23.11 -2.47 31.09
CA GLU A 884 23.38 -1.02 31.12
C GLU A 884 23.58 -0.45 29.70
N PHE A 885 24.21 -1.22 28.80
CA PHE A 885 24.33 -0.86 27.38
C PHE A 885 22.96 -0.79 26.69
N MET A 886 22.15 -1.84 26.82
CA MET A 886 20.83 -1.89 26.17
C MET A 886 19.90 -0.81 26.70
N ASN A 887 19.96 -0.50 27.99
CA ASN A 887 19.16 0.57 28.55
C ASN A 887 19.54 1.95 27.97
N ARG A 888 20.82 2.16 27.61
CA ARG A 888 21.33 3.43 27.05
C ARG A 888 21.10 3.57 25.55
N LEU A 889 21.30 2.51 24.77
CA LEU A 889 20.96 2.46 23.34
C LEU A 889 19.46 2.75 23.12
N MET A 890 18.62 2.23 24.02
CA MET A 890 17.17 2.43 23.97
C MET A 890 16.72 3.76 24.60
N SER A 891 17.56 4.43 25.40
CA SER A 891 17.24 5.72 26.04
C SER A 891 17.88 6.95 25.40
N GLY A 892 18.89 6.77 24.53
CA GLY A 892 19.63 7.87 23.92
C GLY A 892 20.60 8.59 24.86
N GLU A 893 21.08 7.93 25.93
CA GLU A 893 22.06 8.52 26.85
C GLU A 893 23.52 8.39 26.34
N ARG A 894 24.31 9.48 26.42
CA ARG A 894 25.73 9.48 26.02
C ARG A 894 26.59 8.56 26.91
N MET A 895 27.44 7.77 26.27
CA MET A 895 28.41 6.88 26.95
C MET A 895 29.68 7.63 27.40
N THR A 896 30.34 7.13 28.45
CA THR A 896 31.70 7.57 28.79
C THR A 896 32.71 6.86 27.88
N LYS A 897 33.91 7.44 27.70
CA LYS A 897 34.96 6.83 26.86
C LYS A 897 35.38 5.42 27.31
N GLU A 898 35.22 5.11 28.60
CA GLU A 898 35.46 3.77 29.15
C GLU A 898 34.32 2.79 28.79
N ASP A 899 33.07 3.27 28.78
CA ASP A 899 31.89 2.48 28.40
C ASP A 899 31.88 2.20 26.89
N GLU A 900 32.24 3.18 26.06
CA GLU A 900 32.35 3.01 24.61
C GLU A 900 33.43 1.98 24.23
N THR A 901 34.55 1.96 24.97
CA THR A 901 35.63 0.99 24.71
C THR A 901 35.19 -0.43 25.08
N LYS A 902 34.46 -0.60 26.20
CA LYS A 902 33.88 -1.89 26.60
C LYS A 902 32.83 -2.38 25.61
N LEU A 903 32.00 -1.46 25.11
CA LEU A 903 31.00 -1.73 24.08
C LEU A 903 31.63 -2.32 22.80
N PHE A 904 32.68 -1.69 22.27
CA PHE A 904 33.31 -2.17 21.04
C PHE A 904 34.06 -3.49 21.20
N ASP A 905 34.55 -3.81 22.40
CA ASP A 905 35.14 -5.12 22.68
C ASP A 905 34.06 -6.21 22.76
N GLU A 906 32.89 -5.92 23.32
CA GLU A 906 31.74 -6.85 23.38
C GLU A 906 31.08 -7.09 22.01
N ILE A 907 30.91 -6.05 21.18
CA ILE A 907 30.41 -6.17 19.80
C ILE A 907 31.31 -7.12 18.98
N LYS A 908 32.64 -7.02 19.17
CA LYS A 908 33.62 -7.91 18.53
C LYS A 908 33.54 -9.34 19.05
N ASP A 909 33.30 -9.53 20.34
CA ASP A 909 33.23 -10.85 20.96
C ASP A 909 31.96 -11.64 20.58
N ILE A 910 30.84 -10.94 20.30
CA ILE A 910 29.58 -11.54 19.82
C ILE A 910 29.62 -11.81 18.31
N GLY A 911 30.52 -11.14 17.58
CA GLY A 911 30.75 -11.39 16.15
C GLY A 911 29.73 -10.70 15.24
N ILE A 912 29.19 -9.56 15.67
CA ILE A 912 28.23 -8.77 14.90
C ILE A 912 28.88 -8.29 13.59
N ASN A 913 28.19 -8.51 12.47
CA ASN A 913 28.63 -8.02 11.17
C ASN A 913 28.45 -6.50 11.09
N TYR A 914 29.39 -5.82 10.44
CA TYR A 914 29.31 -4.37 10.21
C TYR A 914 29.67 -4.01 8.78
N THR A 915 29.13 -2.88 8.34
CA THR A 915 29.48 -2.29 7.04
C THR A 915 30.56 -1.25 7.26
N SER A 916 31.55 -1.17 6.35
CA SER A 916 32.65 -0.21 6.44
C SER A 916 32.87 0.51 5.12
N PHE A 917 33.00 1.83 5.15
CA PHE A 917 33.28 2.65 3.98
C PHE A 917 34.04 3.92 4.36
N ASN A 918 34.63 4.60 3.38
CA ASN A 918 35.38 5.84 3.61
C ASN A 918 34.59 7.07 3.18
N VAL A 919 34.79 8.18 3.89
CA VAL A 919 34.20 9.48 3.60
C VAL A 919 35.31 10.53 3.56
N THR A 920 35.23 11.48 2.61
CA THR A 920 36.24 12.54 2.46
C THR A 920 35.63 13.87 2.81
N THR A 921 36.26 14.64 3.70
CA THR A 921 35.82 15.98 4.02
C THR A 921 36.19 16.98 2.93
N THR A 922 35.31 17.95 2.67
CA THR A 922 35.55 19.13 1.83
C THR A 922 35.28 20.36 2.68
N ASN A 923 36.28 21.23 2.87
CA ASN A 923 36.30 22.28 3.88
C ASN A 923 35.88 21.75 5.26
N GLY A 924 36.48 20.65 5.70
CA GLY A 924 36.20 20.09 7.01
C GLY A 924 34.80 19.49 7.17
N ILE A 925 33.99 19.36 6.13
CA ILE A 925 32.65 18.76 6.20
C ILE A 925 32.55 17.55 5.27
N ALA A 926 32.00 16.45 5.74
CA ALA A 926 31.59 15.31 4.92
C ALA A 926 30.13 14.97 5.23
N THR A 927 29.37 14.56 4.22
CA THR A 927 28.09 13.87 4.42
C THR A 927 28.20 12.44 3.93
N PHE A 928 27.45 11.54 4.55
CA PHE A 928 27.37 10.15 4.12
C PHE A 928 26.06 9.49 4.54
N ASP A 929 25.64 8.52 3.75
CA ASP A 929 24.36 7.85 3.95
C ASP A 929 24.55 6.47 4.58
N VAL A 930 23.61 6.12 5.45
CA VAL A 930 23.52 4.82 6.11
C VAL A 930 22.13 4.26 5.88
N SER A 931 22.02 3.23 5.03
CA SER A 931 20.76 2.54 4.78
C SER A 931 20.46 1.52 5.88
N VAL A 932 19.27 1.60 6.46
CA VAL A 932 18.74 0.74 7.52
C VAL A 932 18.29 -0.59 6.91
N PRO A 933 18.90 -1.74 7.27
CA PRO A 933 18.47 -3.05 6.81
C PRO A 933 17.06 -3.43 7.30
N GLU A 934 16.40 -4.34 6.58
CA GLU A 934 15.03 -4.79 6.89
C GLU A 934 14.89 -5.58 8.22
N ASP A 935 15.94 -6.30 8.63
CA ASP A 935 15.89 -7.29 9.73
C ASP A 935 16.62 -6.82 11.02
N VAL A 936 16.61 -5.52 11.32
CA VAL A 936 17.39 -4.95 12.44
C VAL A 936 16.53 -4.04 13.32
N TYR A 937 16.86 -3.99 14.61
CA TYR A 937 16.11 -3.24 15.63
C TYR A 937 16.88 -2.02 16.15
N ALA A 938 18.20 -2.01 15.98
CA ALA A 938 19.05 -0.88 16.32
C ALA A 938 20.34 -0.90 15.48
N GLY A 939 20.97 0.26 15.37
CA GLY A 939 22.27 0.44 14.71
C GLY A 939 23.18 1.40 15.48
N VAL A 940 24.48 1.27 15.27
CA VAL A 940 25.50 2.20 15.81
C VAL A 940 26.44 2.59 14.68
N VAL A 941 26.54 3.89 14.41
CA VAL A 941 27.39 4.48 13.39
C VAL A 941 28.66 5.03 14.05
N VAL A 942 29.83 4.70 13.50
CA VAL A 942 31.13 5.03 14.10
C VAL A 942 32.08 5.60 13.07
N VAL A 943 32.61 6.79 13.32
CA VAL A 943 33.65 7.41 12.48
C VAL A 943 35.00 7.30 13.19
N PHE A 944 35.99 6.69 12.55
CA PHE A 944 37.33 6.50 13.09
C PHE A 944 38.29 7.64 12.69
N GLU A 945 39.01 8.16 13.69
CA GLU A 945 40.03 9.20 13.57
C GLU A 945 41.31 8.80 14.31
N GLY A 946 42.19 8.05 13.65
CA GLY A 946 43.47 7.62 14.23
C GLY A 946 43.29 6.69 15.43
N LYS A 947 43.49 7.22 16.66
CA LYS A 947 43.28 6.49 17.93
C LYS A 947 41.91 6.76 18.57
N TRP A 948 41.10 7.63 17.97
CA TRP A 948 39.83 8.11 18.49
C TRP A 948 38.68 7.70 17.58
N TYR A 949 37.47 7.65 18.12
CA TYR A 949 36.24 7.39 17.36
C TYR A 949 35.10 8.28 17.87
N LEU A 950 34.15 8.58 16.98
CA LEU A 950 32.89 9.27 17.27
C LEU A 950 31.74 8.33 16.94
N ALA A 951 30.69 8.30 17.75
CA ALA A 951 29.56 7.39 17.57
C ALA A 951 28.21 8.13 17.55
N SER A 952 27.25 7.56 16.82
CA SER A 952 25.84 7.92 16.83
C SER A 952 24.96 6.65 16.85
N ASP A 953 23.82 6.74 17.52
CA ASP A 953 22.87 5.65 17.69
C ASP A 953 21.66 5.77 16.76
N ILE A 954 21.24 4.63 16.21
CA ILE A 954 20.03 4.46 15.39
C ILE A 954 19.07 3.56 16.16
N LEU A 955 17.91 4.07 16.55
CA LEU A 955 16.81 3.25 17.02
C LEU A 955 15.88 2.97 15.85
N VAL A 956 15.72 1.69 15.50
CA VAL A 956 14.79 1.33 14.42
C VAL A 956 13.40 1.19 15.04
N ASP A 957 12.50 2.12 14.74
CA ASP A 957 11.14 2.14 15.30
C ASP A 957 10.38 0.90 14.81
N PRO A 958 9.97 -0.01 15.70
CA PRO A 958 9.29 -1.23 15.31
C PRO A 958 7.78 -1.00 15.09
N THR A 959 7.31 0.21 14.80
CA THR A 959 5.88 0.47 14.53
C THR A 959 5.26 -0.42 13.44
N PRO A 960 5.98 -0.99 12.45
CA PRO A 960 5.41 -2.04 11.59
C PRO A 960 5.23 -3.41 12.29
N TRP A 961 5.80 -3.62 13.48
CA TRP A 961 5.95 -4.93 14.12
C TRP A 961 5.33 -5.06 15.53
N VAL A 962 4.83 -3.97 16.15
CA VAL A 962 4.15 -4.07 17.47
C VAL A 962 2.76 -4.75 17.37
N HIS A 963 2.25 -5.03 16.17
CA HIS A 963 1.04 -5.83 15.95
C HIS A 963 1.29 -7.28 15.49
N HIS A 964 2.55 -7.73 15.42
CA HIS A 964 2.83 -9.16 15.28
C HIS A 964 2.55 -9.89 16.60
N GLU A 965 1.34 -10.44 16.73
CA GLU A 965 1.00 -11.41 17.77
C GLU A 965 1.88 -12.67 17.65
N ALA A 966 3.03 -12.66 18.32
CA ALA A 966 3.75 -13.84 18.76
C ALA A 966 4.51 -13.60 20.08
N ALA A 967 3.92 -12.86 21.04
CA ALA A 967 4.32 -12.89 22.44
C ALA A 967 3.08 -12.72 23.35
N PRO A 968 2.99 -13.47 24.48
CA PRO A 968 1.79 -13.54 25.29
C PRO A 968 1.52 -12.20 26.00
N SER A 969 0.29 -11.68 25.80
CA SER A 969 -0.41 -10.67 26.62
C SER A 969 0.49 -9.83 27.54
N TYR A 970 0.92 -8.66 27.08
CA TYR A 970 1.54 -7.68 27.97
C TYR A 970 0.46 -7.10 28.89
N ARG A 971 0.69 -7.23 30.20
CA ARG A 971 -0.19 -6.71 31.26
C ARG A 971 -0.21 -5.18 31.21
N GLU A 972 -1.42 -4.64 31.20
CA GLU A 972 -1.73 -3.34 31.80
C GLU A 972 -1.13 -3.27 33.21
N ASP A 973 -0.70 -2.07 33.62
CA ASP A 973 -0.18 -1.69 34.94
C ASP A 973 1.36 -1.56 35.07
N VAL A 974 1.96 -0.58 34.38
CA VAL A 974 3.01 0.26 35.01
C VAL A 974 2.93 1.68 34.46
N ASP A 975 2.34 2.59 35.24
CA ASP A 975 2.62 4.03 35.17
C ASP A 975 4.12 4.26 35.36
N LEU A 976 4.83 4.86 34.40
CA LEU A 976 6.02 5.69 34.67
C LEU A 976 6.27 6.69 33.52
N TRP A 977 5.92 7.94 33.82
CA TRP A 977 6.56 9.23 33.48
C TRP A 977 7.54 9.30 32.32
#